data_AF-A0A815ABC1-F1
#
_entry.id   AF-A0A815ABC1-F1
#
_cell.length_a   1.000
_cell.length_b   1.000
_cell.length_c   1.000
_cell.angle_alpha   90.00
_cell.angle_beta   90.00
_cell.angle_gamma   90.00
#
_symmetry.space_group_name_H-M   'P 1'
#
loop_
_entity.id
_entity.type
_entity.pdbx_description
1 polymer ?
#
loop_
_entity_poly.entity_id
_entity_poly.type
_entity_poly.pdbx_seq_one_letter_code
_entity_poly.pdbx_strand_id
1 'polypeptide(L)'
;MARSNNNASQRRKLALIIGNSRYHLSENRLDYAKQNADELSALLKSVGVKVTLAHDLQQTDLRNCVIDFSKVIREDDLVLIYFCGHACHFDGVNFLIPIGDNKIETKHDFEDFANNLMNTINLVLDSKQSYATIFIFDYSKPYLTKSTKKSKSLDQCEGLNKISPPPQTLIQFARSSDDHASTNLYFKHLLKNIAQENVELVDALRRVEKDVAQESNKKQQPLSMDNLDKSRSICLNPVVLEKWDEVKPSEKAELMKKQNELRACYDNYPTIDDLTKKNKPSIEKAERLTKDILSETPSGDATKRDTVCHVLYKLFEQENQECLFFDSTRDMKLHDASSNLADFSTQDKPFVLKLNNVHGLGTKTYADDGQQGLNVVHTLERAREQNQSHPVLDDIVDRLAKAHNVNKKQIKIKTFFLGSCGVVYTVDDLPKNIVKSLSTVPDRLQEQFEQFQSAKIHPLLFRPSFDISQFDERGNKTFTDQGQFEVGPTGRKMTYYQPVGWARYGLQVLGRYENDTWLHPFGHDENWYKAYHGTGRAIAQDFGKADGDIDKQYAPIDAAASIHKNGFREARVNVYGAGVYCSPDPTFPVKEYVGTVQLQTQQGPKKFMCMLQVAVNPDGVRFTTAPKIWVVPNPKDIRTYGILIKEV
;
A
#
# COMPACT_ATOMS: atom_id res chain seq x y z
N MET A 1 -7.86 29.89 22.66
CA MET A 1 -6.46 29.64 22.22
C MET A 1 -5.91 28.46 23.01
N ALA A 2 -5.89 27.27 22.43
CA ALA A 2 -5.15 26.14 22.96
C ALA A 2 -4.20 25.70 21.85
N ARG A 3 -2.90 26.03 21.99
CA ARG A 3 -1.86 25.53 21.10
C ARG A 3 -1.78 24.02 21.34
N SER A 4 -2.08 23.20 20.33
CA SER A 4 -1.75 21.77 20.38
C SER A 4 -0.22 21.64 20.41
N ASN A 5 0.34 21.37 21.58
CA ASN A 5 1.78 21.26 21.79
C ASN A 5 2.32 20.01 21.11
N ASN A 6 2.73 20.17 19.85
CA ASN A 6 3.51 19.19 19.10
C ASN A 6 4.99 19.20 19.56
N ASN A 7 5.22 19.07 20.88
CA ASN A 7 6.53 19.21 21.53
C ASN A 7 7.24 17.87 21.82
N ALA A 8 6.67 16.72 21.44
CA ALA A 8 7.26 15.41 21.71
C ALA A 8 8.69 15.27 21.14
N SER A 9 8.96 15.91 19.99
CA SER A 9 10.28 15.92 19.33
C SER A 9 11.31 16.86 19.98
N GLN A 10 10.88 17.86 20.75
CA GLN A 10 11.75 18.87 21.38
C GLN A 10 11.99 18.61 22.88
N ARG A 11 11.29 17.64 23.47
CA ARG A 11 11.35 17.34 24.89
C ARG A 11 12.67 16.66 25.25
N ARG A 12 13.26 17.07 26.37
CA ARG A 12 14.44 16.42 26.95
C ARG A 12 14.06 15.04 27.47
N LYS A 13 14.85 14.04 27.08
CA LYS A 13 14.66 12.65 27.49
C LYS A 13 15.86 12.25 28.34
N LEU A 14 15.60 11.81 29.56
CA LEU A 14 16.62 11.38 30.51
C LEU A 14 16.41 9.90 30.82
N ALA A 15 17.51 9.15 30.96
CA ALA A 15 17.46 7.79 31.46
C ALA A 15 18.48 7.54 32.57
N LEU A 16 18.07 6.84 33.62
CA LEU A 16 18.95 6.20 34.60
C LEU A 16 18.91 4.69 34.36
N ILE A 17 20.06 4.09 34.10
CA ILE A 17 20.18 2.65 33.83
C ILE A 17 21.14 2.06 34.84
N ILE A 18 20.66 1.09 35.63
CA ILE A 18 21.42 0.42 36.69
C ILE A 18 21.47 -1.08 36.39
N GLY A 19 22.67 -1.65 36.30
CA GLY A 19 22.90 -3.09 36.17
C GLY A 19 23.73 -3.65 37.32
N ASN A 20 23.11 -4.49 38.16
CA ASN A 20 23.77 -5.15 39.29
C ASN A 20 24.02 -6.62 38.95
N SER A 21 25.29 -7.00 38.78
CA SER A 21 25.71 -8.34 38.37
C SER A 21 26.51 -9.07 39.45
N ARG A 22 27.43 -8.38 40.13
CA ARG A 22 28.51 -9.00 40.93
C ARG A 22 28.15 -9.31 42.39
N TYR A 23 26.95 -9.83 42.64
CA TYR A 23 26.50 -10.24 43.98
C TYR A 23 27.54 -11.15 44.68
N HIS A 24 27.70 -11.01 46.00
CA HIS A 24 28.74 -11.72 46.75
C HIS A 24 28.50 -13.22 46.78
N LEU A 25 27.24 -13.65 46.91
CA LEU A 25 26.88 -15.06 46.79
C LEU A 25 26.93 -15.46 45.31
N SER A 26 27.76 -16.45 44.99
CA SER A 26 27.97 -16.94 43.61
C SER A 26 26.67 -17.29 42.88
N GLU A 27 25.70 -17.84 43.60
CA GLU A 27 24.40 -18.29 43.12
C GLU A 27 23.45 -17.12 42.81
N ASN A 28 23.74 -15.94 43.37
CA ASN A 28 23.00 -14.71 43.10
C ASN A 28 23.64 -13.87 41.98
N ARG A 29 24.78 -14.28 41.39
CA ARG A 29 25.40 -13.49 40.31
C ARG A 29 24.51 -13.45 39.08
N LEU A 30 24.42 -12.27 38.46
CA LEU A 30 23.62 -12.03 37.25
C LEU A 30 24.52 -11.45 36.16
N ASP A 31 25.32 -12.31 35.52
CA ASP A 31 26.35 -11.87 34.55
C ASP A 31 25.77 -11.06 33.37
N TYR A 32 24.48 -11.25 33.06
CA TYR A 32 23.77 -10.51 32.01
C TYR A 32 23.38 -9.07 32.40
N ALA A 33 23.25 -8.73 33.69
CA ALA A 33 22.65 -7.46 34.10
C ALA A 33 23.48 -6.22 33.69
N LYS A 34 24.81 -6.30 33.82
CA LYS A 34 25.72 -5.27 33.32
C LYS A 34 25.64 -5.15 31.79
N GLN A 35 25.68 -6.28 31.08
CA GLN A 35 25.59 -6.28 29.62
C GLN A 35 24.29 -5.64 29.12
N ASN A 36 23.16 -5.98 29.75
CA ASN A 36 21.87 -5.40 29.42
C ASN A 36 21.84 -3.89 29.65
N ALA A 37 22.42 -3.41 30.75
CA ALA A 37 22.54 -1.99 31.04
C ALA A 37 23.38 -1.25 29.97
N ASP A 38 24.52 -1.83 29.56
CA ASP A 38 25.37 -1.30 28.50
C ASP A 38 24.64 -1.22 27.15
N GLU A 39 23.96 -2.30 26.74
CA GLU A 39 23.23 -2.39 25.46
C GLU A 39 22.04 -1.41 25.41
N LEU A 40 21.24 -1.33 26.46
CA LEU A 40 20.13 -0.38 26.54
C LEU A 40 20.64 1.07 26.57
N SER A 41 21.77 1.33 27.25
CA SER A 41 22.40 2.65 27.22
C SER A 41 22.79 3.05 25.80
N ALA A 42 23.36 2.13 25.02
CA ALA A 42 23.78 2.41 23.65
C ALA A 42 22.57 2.74 22.76
N LEU A 43 21.50 1.93 22.84
CA LEU A 43 20.28 2.14 22.08
C LEU A 43 19.58 3.48 22.42
N LEU A 44 19.44 3.78 23.71
CA LEU A 44 18.75 5.01 24.12
C LEU A 44 19.56 6.26 23.74
N LYS A 45 20.89 6.19 23.82
CA LYS A 45 21.77 7.27 23.31
C LYS A 45 21.61 7.48 21.81
N SER A 46 21.46 6.41 21.01
CA SER A 46 21.33 6.53 19.55
C SER A 46 20.05 7.23 19.11
N VAL A 47 19.01 7.26 19.96
CA VAL A 47 17.74 7.97 19.71
C VAL A 47 17.63 9.29 20.50
N GLY A 48 18.76 9.82 20.97
CA GLY A 48 18.87 11.15 21.57
C GLY A 48 18.48 11.23 23.05
N VAL A 49 18.41 10.12 23.78
CA VAL A 49 18.18 10.11 25.23
C VAL A 49 19.50 10.37 25.96
N LYS A 50 19.49 11.27 26.95
CA LYS A 50 20.64 11.50 27.83
C LYS A 50 20.65 10.44 28.93
N VAL A 51 21.59 9.51 28.85
CA VAL A 51 21.68 8.36 29.75
C VAL A 51 22.72 8.58 30.85
N THR A 52 22.34 8.31 32.09
CA THR A 52 23.22 8.06 33.24
C THR A 52 23.27 6.55 33.45
N LEU A 53 24.47 5.96 33.33
CA LEU A 53 24.69 4.51 33.42
C LEU A 53 25.48 4.20 34.69
N ALA A 54 25.02 3.22 35.46
CA ALA A 54 25.68 2.77 36.68
C ALA A 54 25.69 1.25 36.78
N HIS A 55 26.74 0.70 37.38
CA HIS A 55 26.93 -0.73 37.54
C HIS A 55 27.29 -1.06 38.97
N ASP A 56 26.82 -2.22 39.41
CA ASP A 56 27.23 -2.85 40.65
C ASP A 56 27.24 -1.90 41.87
N LEU A 57 26.10 -1.26 42.13
CA LEU A 57 25.93 -0.31 43.23
C LEU A 57 25.69 -0.97 44.60
N GLN A 58 26.45 -0.54 45.61
CA GLN A 58 26.17 -0.84 47.02
C GLN A 58 24.90 -0.12 47.47
N GLN A 59 24.37 -0.46 48.66
CA GLN A 59 23.10 0.09 49.16
C GLN A 59 23.07 1.63 49.19
N THR A 60 24.13 2.25 49.72
CA THR A 60 24.28 3.70 49.81
C THR A 60 24.48 4.32 48.43
N ASP A 61 25.26 3.67 47.58
CA ASP A 61 25.58 4.16 46.24
C ASP A 61 24.37 4.11 45.30
N LEU A 62 23.53 3.08 45.42
CA LEU A 62 22.26 2.97 44.69
C LEU A 62 21.36 4.15 45.05
N ARG A 63 21.17 4.39 46.35
CA ARG A 63 20.36 5.50 46.83
C ARG A 63 20.92 6.86 46.36
N ASN A 64 22.22 7.07 46.49
CA ASN A 64 22.86 8.31 46.08
C ASN A 64 22.81 8.52 44.56
N CYS A 65 22.97 7.46 43.77
CA CYS A 65 22.86 7.51 42.32
C CYS A 65 21.46 7.97 41.88
N VAL A 66 20.40 7.47 42.51
CA VAL A 66 19.02 7.90 42.24
C VAL A 66 18.80 9.36 42.65
N ILE A 67 19.35 9.79 43.78
CA ILE A 67 19.30 11.19 44.23
C ILE A 67 20.02 12.13 43.27
N ASP A 68 21.22 11.75 42.82
CA ASP A 68 22.00 12.60 41.92
C ASP A 68 21.36 12.68 40.53
N PHE A 69 20.75 11.58 40.07
CA PHE A 69 19.92 11.61 38.87
C PHE A 69 18.67 12.48 39.05
N SER A 70 17.98 12.42 40.19
CA SER A 70 16.77 13.21 40.39
C SER A 70 17.04 14.72 40.41
N LYS A 71 18.24 15.15 40.82
CA LYS A 71 18.67 16.56 40.75
C LYS A 71 18.78 17.12 39.32
N VAL A 72 18.96 16.28 38.30
CA VAL A 72 19.10 16.74 36.89
C VAL A 72 17.77 16.78 36.13
N ILE A 73 16.71 16.23 36.73
CA ILE A 73 15.35 16.25 36.20
C ILE A 73 14.79 17.68 36.30
N ARG A 74 14.20 18.15 35.21
CA ARG A 74 13.48 19.43 35.12
C ARG A 74 12.00 19.18 34.82
N GLU A 75 11.20 20.22 34.98
CA GLU A 75 9.80 20.19 34.56
C GLU A 75 9.69 19.84 33.07
N ASP A 76 8.65 19.08 32.73
CA ASP A 76 8.38 18.58 31.38
C ASP A 76 9.41 17.60 30.80
N ASP A 77 10.39 17.10 31.59
CA ASP A 77 11.29 16.03 31.12
C ASP A 77 10.53 14.70 30.96
N LEU A 78 10.92 13.89 29.96
CA LEU A 78 10.54 12.48 29.88
C LEU A 78 11.63 11.64 30.54
N VAL A 79 11.28 10.91 31.59
CA VAL A 79 12.25 10.21 32.44
C VAL A 79 12.04 8.70 32.36
N LEU A 80 13.10 7.95 32.07
CA LEU A 80 13.13 6.49 32.10
C LEU A 80 14.10 6.02 33.20
N ILE A 81 13.70 5.05 34.00
CA ILE A 81 14.54 4.38 34.98
C ILE A 81 14.49 2.90 34.68
N TYR A 82 15.64 2.31 34.37
CA TYR A 82 15.79 0.87 34.16
C TYR A 82 16.70 0.30 35.24
N PHE A 83 16.22 -0.72 35.95
CA PHE A 83 17.00 -1.48 36.92
C PHE A 83 17.01 -2.95 36.52
N CYS A 84 18.21 -3.51 36.35
CA CYS A 84 18.42 -4.94 36.18
C CYS A 84 19.24 -5.50 37.35
N GLY A 85 18.70 -6.47 38.06
CA GLY A 85 19.29 -7.01 39.29
C GLY A 85 18.34 -7.92 40.07
N HIS A 86 18.66 -8.20 41.33
CA HIS A 86 17.74 -8.87 42.25
C HIS A 86 16.79 -7.90 42.92
N ALA A 87 15.55 -8.33 43.06
CA ALA A 87 14.51 -7.61 43.78
C ALA A 87 13.55 -8.59 44.46
N CYS A 88 13.08 -8.26 45.65
CA CYS A 88 12.20 -9.11 46.45
C CYS A 88 11.19 -8.29 47.22
N HIS A 89 10.15 -8.95 47.73
CA HIS A 89 9.26 -8.38 48.72
C HIS A 89 9.41 -9.10 50.06
N PHE A 90 9.24 -8.35 51.14
CA PHE A 90 9.18 -8.85 52.50
C PHE A 90 8.16 -8.01 53.28
N ASP A 91 7.28 -8.69 54.03
CA ASP A 91 6.17 -8.08 54.77
C ASP A 91 5.37 -7.02 53.98
N GLY A 92 5.01 -7.35 52.75
CA GLY A 92 4.27 -6.45 51.85
C GLY A 92 5.11 -5.34 51.20
N VAL A 93 6.36 -5.14 51.63
CA VAL A 93 7.25 -4.08 51.13
C VAL A 93 8.20 -4.63 50.06
N ASN A 94 8.35 -3.88 48.96
CA ASN A 94 9.26 -4.21 47.87
C ASN A 94 10.66 -3.62 48.09
N PHE A 95 11.70 -4.39 47.79
CA PHE A 95 13.10 -4.04 47.95
C PHE A 95 13.92 -4.34 46.69
N LEU A 96 14.84 -3.43 46.34
CA LEU A 96 15.92 -3.66 45.38
C LEU A 96 17.17 -4.11 46.14
N ILE A 97 17.82 -5.17 45.68
CA ILE A 97 18.97 -5.76 46.39
C ILE A 97 20.27 -5.21 45.80
N PRO A 98 21.09 -4.50 46.60
CA PRO A 98 22.41 -4.00 46.18
C PRO A 98 23.46 -5.11 46.21
N ILE A 99 24.68 -4.83 45.74
CA ILE A 99 25.71 -5.88 45.60
C ILE A 99 26.32 -6.29 46.93
N GLY A 100 26.22 -5.45 47.97
CA GLY A 100 26.65 -5.70 49.35
C GLY A 100 25.75 -6.70 50.10
N ASP A 101 25.28 -7.72 49.38
CA ASP A 101 24.27 -8.69 49.79
C ASP A 101 24.80 -9.72 50.80
N ASN A 102 26.11 -9.73 51.06
CA ASN A 102 26.74 -10.54 52.09
C ASN A 102 26.26 -10.23 53.51
N LYS A 103 25.64 -9.06 53.75
CA LYS A 103 25.02 -8.71 55.03
C LYS A 103 23.60 -9.27 55.20
N ILE A 104 22.99 -9.77 54.12
CA ILE A 104 21.63 -10.32 54.13
C ILE A 104 21.70 -11.81 54.47
N GLU A 105 21.49 -12.14 55.74
CA GLU A 105 21.51 -13.51 56.23
C GLU A 105 20.12 -14.15 56.23
N THR A 106 19.10 -13.36 56.56
CA THR A 106 17.68 -13.71 56.65
C THR A 106 16.81 -12.74 55.84
N LYS A 107 15.49 -12.99 55.74
CA LYS A 107 14.57 -12.07 55.06
C LYS A 107 14.33 -10.76 55.83
N HIS A 108 14.47 -10.76 57.16
CA HIS A 108 14.33 -9.55 57.97
C HIS A 108 15.41 -8.51 57.66
N ASP A 109 16.59 -8.98 57.23
CA ASP A 109 17.75 -8.14 56.91
C ASP A 109 17.54 -7.25 55.67
N PHE A 110 16.47 -7.48 54.87
CA PHE A 110 16.16 -6.60 53.74
C PHE A 110 15.82 -5.17 54.18
N GLU A 111 15.21 -5.01 55.35
CA GLU A 111 14.85 -3.68 55.88
C GLU A 111 16.10 -2.82 56.11
N ASP A 112 17.17 -3.43 56.59
CA ASP A 112 18.41 -2.74 56.95
C ASP A 112 19.41 -2.64 55.79
N PHE A 113 19.49 -3.65 54.93
CA PHE A 113 20.57 -3.78 53.94
C PHE A 113 20.12 -3.72 52.47
N ALA A 114 18.82 -3.68 52.18
CA ALA A 114 18.30 -3.45 50.83
C ALA A 114 17.75 -2.02 50.66
N ASN A 115 17.31 -1.67 49.46
CA ASN A 115 16.71 -0.37 49.17
C ASN A 115 15.19 -0.53 48.99
N ASN A 116 14.39 0.10 49.84
CA ASN A 116 12.94 0.14 49.66
C ASN A 116 12.58 0.76 48.29
N LEU A 117 11.84 0.00 47.49
CA LEU A 117 11.51 0.35 46.11
C LEU A 117 10.64 1.61 46.04
N MET A 118 9.66 1.73 46.94
CA MET A 118 8.75 2.87 46.92
C MET A 118 9.47 4.16 47.35
N ASN A 119 10.35 4.07 48.35
CA ASN A 119 11.23 5.20 48.70
C ASN A 119 12.11 5.60 47.51
N THR A 120 12.62 4.62 46.75
CA THR A 120 13.45 4.86 45.55
C THR A 120 12.65 5.56 44.45
N ILE A 121 11.40 5.14 44.20
CA ILE A 121 10.49 5.80 43.25
C ILE A 121 10.20 7.24 43.69
N ASN A 122 9.90 7.46 44.98
CA ASN A 122 9.59 8.79 45.51
C ASN A 122 10.79 9.76 45.38
N LEU A 123 12.03 9.29 45.56
CA LEU A 123 13.22 10.12 45.36
C LEU A 123 13.30 10.73 43.94
N VAL A 124 12.74 10.05 42.94
CA VAL A 124 12.64 10.55 41.56
C VAL A 124 11.44 11.49 41.42
N LEU A 125 10.26 11.05 41.90
CA LEU A 125 8.99 11.76 41.68
C LEU A 125 8.88 13.07 42.48
N ASP A 126 9.52 13.16 43.65
CA ASP A 126 9.50 14.35 44.51
C ASP A 126 10.41 15.48 44.00
N SER A 127 11.24 15.23 42.98
CA SER A 127 12.20 16.20 42.46
C SER A 127 11.51 17.38 41.74
N LYS A 128 10.80 17.07 40.64
CA LYS A 128 10.05 17.99 39.78
C LYS A 128 8.94 17.24 39.04
N GLN A 129 7.91 17.96 38.62
CA GLN A 129 6.82 17.40 37.83
C GLN A 129 7.30 17.12 36.39
N SER A 130 7.78 15.89 36.19
CA SER A 130 8.14 15.36 34.87
C SER A 130 6.92 15.24 33.97
N TYR A 131 7.11 15.27 32.65
CA TYR A 131 6.03 15.05 31.68
C TYR A 131 5.45 13.63 31.80
N ALA A 132 6.34 12.65 31.96
CA ALA A 132 6.05 11.28 32.34
C ALA A 132 7.31 10.62 32.92
N THR A 133 7.13 9.71 33.88
CA THR A 133 8.22 8.91 34.47
C THR A 133 7.93 7.43 34.28
N ILE A 134 8.91 6.69 33.78
CA ILE A 134 8.75 5.30 33.36
C ILE A 134 9.76 4.47 34.11
N PHE A 135 9.29 3.56 34.96
CA PHE A 135 10.14 2.63 35.69
C PHE A 135 10.04 1.24 35.07
N ILE A 136 11.19 0.64 34.78
CA ILE A 136 11.31 -0.72 34.27
C ILE A 136 12.18 -1.52 35.24
N PHE A 137 11.58 -2.52 35.88
CA PHE A 137 12.25 -3.43 36.80
C PHE A 137 12.44 -4.79 36.13
N ASP A 138 13.64 -5.01 35.60
CA ASP A 138 14.11 -6.23 34.96
C ASP A 138 14.81 -7.13 35.98
N TYR A 139 14.02 -7.70 36.90
CA TYR A 139 14.55 -8.39 38.07
C TYR A 139 14.51 -9.92 37.95
N SER A 140 15.50 -10.56 38.57
CA SER A 140 15.59 -12.01 38.71
C SER A 140 14.91 -12.51 39.99
N LYS A 141 14.41 -13.74 39.97
CA LYS A 141 14.01 -14.54 41.13
C LYS A 141 14.38 -16.02 40.90
N PRO A 142 14.62 -16.80 41.97
CA PRO A 142 14.68 -16.39 43.38
C PRO A 142 16.02 -15.72 43.75
N TYR A 143 16.00 -14.84 44.74
CA TYR A 143 17.20 -14.40 45.47
C TYR A 143 17.43 -15.34 46.67
N LEU A 144 18.67 -15.78 46.88
CA LEU A 144 19.04 -16.68 47.97
C LEU A 144 19.71 -15.92 49.13
N THR A 145 19.14 -16.02 50.33
CA THR A 145 19.78 -15.54 51.57
C THR A 145 20.80 -16.57 52.08
N LYS A 146 21.75 -16.18 52.94
CA LYS A 146 22.69 -17.17 53.51
C LYS A 146 22.00 -18.28 54.32
N SER A 147 20.90 -17.98 55.02
CA SER A 147 20.12 -18.97 55.77
C SER A 147 19.49 -20.03 54.85
N THR A 148 19.01 -19.61 53.66
CA THR A 148 18.39 -20.53 52.67
C THR A 148 19.34 -21.55 52.07
N LYS A 149 20.67 -21.32 52.12
CA LYS A 149 21.66 -22.33 51.68
C LYS A 149 21.72 -23.56 52.59
N LYS A 150 21.27 -23.45 53.86
CA LYS A 150 21.33 -24.53 54.85
C LYS A 150 20.03 -25.35 54.96
N SER A 151 18.90 -24.84 54.46
CA SER A 151 17.59 -25.51 54.50
C SER A 151 16.98 -25.57 53.11
N LYS A 152 16.82 -26.79 52.56
CA LYS A 152 16.55 -27.01 51.13
C LYS A 152 15.16 -26.60 50.60
N SER A 153 14.25 -25.96 51.35
CA SER A 153 12.89 -25.78 50.78
C SER A 153 11.91 -24.74 51.34
N LEU A 154 12.25 -23.73 52.17
CA LEU A 154 11.18 -22.86 52.71
C LEU A 154 11.35 -21.32 52.67
N ASP A 155 12.47 -20.75 52.21
CA ASP A 155 12.69 -19.30 52.33
C ASP A 155 13.17 -18.57 51.06
N GLN A 156 12.78 -19.04 49.87
CA GLN A 156 13.00 -18.27 48.64
C GLN A 156 12.12 -17.00 48.62
N CYS A 157 12.65 -15.92 48.03
CA CYS A 157 11.92 -14.65 47.87
C CYS A 157 11.15 -14.60 46.55
N GLU A 158 9.85 -14.30 46.61
CA GLU A 158 8.89 -14.49 45.50
C GLU A 158 8.80 -13.33 44.47
N GLY A 159 9.84 -12.48 44.37
CA GLY A 159 9.85 -11.33 43.46
C GLY A 159 9.15 -10.10 44.05
N LEU A 160 8.48 -9.28 43.23
CA LEU A 160 7.88 -8.00 43.64
C LEU A 160 6.35 -8.03 43.70
N ASN A 161 5.79 -7.37 44.72
CA ASN A 161 4.37 -7.04 44.80
C ASN A 161 3.99 -5.97 43.79
N LYS A 162 2.73 -5.98 43.34
CA LYS A 162 2.20 -4.93 42.46
C LYS A 162 2.12 -3.60 43.22
N ILE A 163 2.48 -2.51 42.54
CA ILE A 163 2.38 -1.14 43.07
C ILE A 163 1.46 -0.34 42.15
N SER A 164 0.51 0.39 42.73
CA SER A 164 -0.28 1.37 41.98
C SER A 164 0.60 2.56 41.57
N PRO A 165 0.75 2.85 40.26
CA PRO A 165 1.59 3.95 39.83
C PRO A 165 1.07 5.32 40.30
N PRO A 166 1.94 6.18 40.84
CA PRO A 166 1.62 7.58 41.06
C PRO A 166 1.24 8.30 39.75
N PRO A 167 0.61 9.49 39.81
CA PRO A 167 0.25 10.25 38.61
C PRO A 167 1.44 10.46 37.66
N GLN A 168 1.17 10.43 36.35
CA GLN A 168 2.18 10.59 35.29
C GLN A 168 3.30 9.53 35.34
N THR A 169 3.01 8.35 35.91
CA THR A 169 3.98 7.26 36.04
C THR A 169 3.50 5.99 35.33
N LEU A 170 4.43 5.27 34.70
CA LEU A 170 4.27 3.87 34.30
C LEU A 170 5.32 3.03 35.02
N ILE A 171 4.91 1.88 35.53
CA ILE A 171 5.80 0.87 36.13
C ILE A 171 5.63 -0.43 35.37
N GLN A 172 6.71 -0.98 34.84
CA GLN A 172 6.75 -2.31 34.24
C GLN A 172 7.61 -3.26 35.05
N PHE A 173 7.08 -4.45 35.30
CA PHE A 173 7.76 -5.56 35.94
C PHE A 173 8.04 -6.64 34.90
N ALA A 174 9.31 -7.01 34.68
CA ALA A 174 9.68 -8.05 33.71
C ALA A 174 9.20 -9.46 34.10
N ARG A 175 8.98 -9.70 35.41
CA ARG A 175 8.59 -10.98 36.04
C ARG A 175 9.34 -12.17 35.44
N SER A 176 10.52 -12.55 35.95
CA SER A 176 11.23 -13.73 35.45
C SER A 176 10.43 -15.03 35.63
N SER A 177 10.65 -16.01 34.76
CA SER A 177 10.20 -17.38 35.01
C SER A 177 11.11 -18.07 36.03
N ASP A 178 10.66 -19.16 36.66
CA ASP A 178 11.49 -19.92 37.62
C ASP A 178 12.63 -20.73 36.93
N ASP A 179 12.75 -20.61 35.60
CA ASP A 179 13.69 -21.34 34.77
C ASP A 179 14.89 -20.45 34.39
N HIS A 180 16.09 -20.77 34.88
CA HIS A 180 17.31 -19.96 34.69
C HIS A 180 17.65 -19.71 33.20
N ALA A 181 17.19 -20.57 32.29
CA ALA A 181 17.43 -20.48 30.85
C ALA A 181 16.68 -19.33 30.14
N SER A 182 15.69 -18.68 30.78
CA SER A 182 14.87 -17.61 30.16
C SER A 182 15.29 -16.18 30.56
N THR A 183 16.41 -16.01 31.26
CA THR A 183 16.75 -14.77 31.99
C THR A 183 16.93 -13.53 31.13
N ASN A 184 17.30 -13.66 29.84
CA ASN A 184 17.48 -12.50 28.95
C ASN A 184 16.38 -12.31 27.89
N LEU A 185 15.30 -13.09 27.96
CA LEU A 185 14.22 -13.05 26.97
C LEU A 185 13.47 -11.72 26.99
N TYR A 186 13.14 -11.23 28.18
CA TYR A 186 12.47 -9.93 28.34
C TYR A 186 13.31 -8.82 27.73
N PHE A 187 14.60 -8.76 28.09
CA PHE A 187 15.51 -7.74 27.60
C PHE A 187 15.66 -7.76 26.07
N LYS A 188 15.79 -8.94 25.45
CA LYS A 188 15.79 -9.11 23.99
C LYS A 188 14.59 -8.40 23.34
N HIS A 189 13.39 -8.61 23.88
CA HIS A 189 12.17 -7.98 23.34
C HIS A 189 12.05 -6.51 23.73
N LEU A 190 12.56 -6.11 24.89
CA LEU A 190 12.64 -4.71 25.30
C LEU A 190 13.49 -3.91 24.31
N LEU A 191 14.72 -4.38 24.04
CA LEU A 191 15.66 -3.75 23.12
C LEU A 191 15.07 -3.60 21.71
N LYS A 192 14.32 -4.62 21.24
CA LYS A 192 13.63 -4.61 19.94
C LYS A 192 12.53 -3.55 19.85
N ASN A 193 11.85 -3.21 20.95
CA ASN A 193 10.61 -2.42 20.91
C ASN A 193 10.73 -1.01 21.51
N ILE A 194 11.55 -0.79 22.55
CA ILE A 194 11.50 0.42 23.38
C ILE A 194 11.84 1.72 22.65
N ALA A 195 12.72 1.66 21.64
CA ALA A 195 13.21 2.82 20.90
C ALA A 195 12.74 2.83 19.44
N GLN A 196 11.68 2.07 19.12
CA GLN A 196 11.09 2.08 17.77
C GLN A 196 10.60 3.49 17.42
N GLU A 197 10.88 3.88 16.18
CA GLU A 197 10.51 5.20 15.66
C GLU A 197 9.00 5.42 15.72
N ASN A 198 8.60 6.56 16.30
CA ASN A 198 7.23 7.05 16.40
C ASN A 198 6.23 6.02 17.00
N VAL A 199 6.70 5.19 17.93
CA VAL A 199 5.87 4.28 18.73
C VAL A 199 5.64 4.86 20.11
N GLU A 200 4.37 4.89 20.55
CA GLU A 200 4.00 5.22 21.92
C GLU A 200 4.62 4.21 22.89
N LEU A 201 5.24 4.69 23.96
CA LEU A 201 6.00 3.86 24.88
C LEU A 201 5.11 2.80 25.55
N VAL A 202 3.86 3.14 25.84
CA VAL A 202 2.88 2.17 26.37
C VAL A 202 2.66 1.02 25.40
N ASP A 203 2.55 1.30 24.10
CA ASP A 203 2.35 0.27 23.08
C ASP A 203 3.62 -0.53 22.82
N ALA A 204 4.79 0.11 22.86
CA ALA A 204 6.07 -0.59 22.83
C ALA A 204 6.17 -1.61 23.97
N LEU A 205 5.83 -1.22 25.20
CA LEU A 205 5.88 -2.11 26.37
C LEU A 205 4.81 -3.21 26.33
N ARG A 206 3.63 -2.95 25.79
CA ARG A 206 2.62 -3.99 25.51
C ARG A 206 3.08 -5.01 24.47
N ARG A 207 3.83 -4.57 23.43
CA ARG A 207 4.47 -5.49 22.47
C ARG A 207 5.49 -6.38 23.17
N VAL A 208 6.28 -5.83 24.10
CA VAL A 208 7.20 -6.62 24.94
C VAL A 208 6.44 -7.69 25.73
N GLU A 209 5.35 -7.33 26.41
CA GLU A 209 4.52 -8.30 27.16
C GLU A 209 4.02 -9.44 26.27
N LYS A 210 3.48 -9.09 25.09
CA LYS A 210 2.95 -10.06 24.14
C LYS A 210 4.04 -10.98 23.59
N ASP A 211 5.14 -10.41 23.10
CA ASP A 211 6.23 -11.16 22.47
C ASP A 211 6.90 -12.09 23.50
N VAL A 212 7.10 -11.63 24.73
CA VAL A 212 7.67 -12.45 25.83
C VAL A 212 6.71 -13.57 26.24
N ALA A 213 5.42 -13.26 26.42
CA ALA A 213 4.43 -14.29 26.77
C ALA A 213 4.28 -15.35 25.67
N GLN A 214 4.42 -14.95 24.40
CA GLN A 214 4.37 -15.87 23.27
C GLN A 214 5.63 -16.75 23.19
N GLU A 215 6.83 -16.18 23.22
CA GLU A 215 8.09 -16.93 23.08
C GLU A 215 8.36 -17.83 24.31
N SER A 216 7.93 -17.40 25.50
CA SER A 216 8.08 -18.19 26.73
C SER A 216 6.97 -19.23 26.96
N ASN A 217 5.99 -19.38 26.04
CA ASN A 217 4.78 -20.18 26.27
C ASN A 217 4.07 -19.82 27.60
N LYS A 218 3.95 -18.52 27.87
CA LYS A 218 3.38 -17.92 29.09
C LYS A 218 4.10 -18.26 30.39
N LYS A 219 5.31 -18.83 30.35
CA LYS A 219 6.15 -19.03 31.54
C LYS A 219 6.68 -17.71 32.10
N GLN A 220 6.90 -16.72 31.23
CA GLN A 220 7.27 -15.37 31.60
C GLN A 220 6.16 -14.41 31.21
N GLN A 221 5.68 -13.60 32.16
CA GLN A 221 4.56 -12.68 31.95
C GLN A 221 4.88 -11.30 32.52
N PRO A 222 5.55 -10.44 31.74
CA PRO A 222 5.76 -9.06 32.13
C PRO A 222 4.42 -8.36 32.35
N LEU A 223 4.41 -7.34 33.21
CA LEU A 223 3.20 -6.58 33.54
C LEU A 223 3.52 -5.09 33.65
N SER A 224 2.83 -4.28 32.86
CA SER A 224 2.81 -2.83 32.98
C SER A 224 1.58 -2.36 33.77
N MET A 225 1.78 -1.35 34.59
CA MET A 225 0.73 -0.59 35.25
C MET A 225 1.03 0.88 35.00
N ASP A 226 0.02 1.66 34.58
CA ASP A 226 0.19 3.07 34.29
C ASP A 226 -0.90 3.95 34.91
N ASN A 227 -0.51 5.17 35.25
CA ASN A 227 -1.39 6.28 35.63
C ASN A 227 -0.98 7.51 34.81
N LEU A 228 -0.88 7.30 33.48
CA LEU A 228 -0.47 8.32 32.52
C LEU A 228 -1.70 9.12 32.04
N ASP A 229 -1.48 10.39 31.74
CA ASP A 229 -2.49 11.23 31.09
C ASP A 229 -2.66 10.76 29.64
N LYS A 230 -3.81 10.14 29.34
CA LYS A 230 -4.12 9.56 28.02
C LYS A 230 -4.22 10.60 26.90
N SER A 231 -4.27 11.89 27.22
CA SER A 231 -4.22 12.96 26.22
C SER A 231 -2.79 13.26 25.74
N ARG A 232 -1.77 12.72 26.41
CA ARG A 232 -0.36 12.97 26.13
C ARG A 232 0.27 11.82 25.33
N SER A 233 0.94 12.18 24.25
CA SER A 233 1.83 11.26 23.50
C SER A 233 3.18 11.14 24.22
N ILE A 234 3.65 9.92 24.44
CA ILE A 234 4.92 9.60 25.12
C ILE A 234 5.73 8.69 24.19
N CYS A 235 6.66 9.28 23.44
CA CYS A 235 7.52 8.58 22.49
C CYS A 235 9.01 8.84 22.78
N LEU A 236 9.83 7.79 22.82
CA LEU A 236 11.28 7.91 23.01
C LEU A 236 12.01 8.29 21.72
N ASN A 237 11.51 7.87 20.56
CA ASN A 237 12.12 8.12 19.25
C ASN A 237 11.11 8.73 18.27
N PRO A 238 10.63 9.97 18.50
CA PRO A 238 9.68 10.61 17.60
C PRO A 238 10.36 10.96 16.27
N VAL A 239 9.68 10.73 15.15
CA VAL A 239 10.13 11.21 13.85
C VAL A 239 10.03 12.74 13.87
N VAL A 240 11.17 13.41 13.67
CA VAL A 240 11.19 14.86 13.47
C VAL A 240 10.72 15.12 12.05
N LEU A 241 9.44 15.49 11.90
CA LEU A 241 8.93 15.97 10.62
C LEU A 241 9.61 17.29 10.28
N GLU A 242 10.08 17.45 9.04
CA GLU A 242 10.35 18.78 8.49
C GLU A 242 9.10 19.63 8.71
N LYS A 243 9.28 20.86 9.21
CA LYS A 243 8.13 21.75 9.34
C LYS A 243 7.62 22.01 7.94
N TRP A 244 6.33 21.77 7.71
CA TRP A 244 5.67 22.06 6.44
C TRP A 244 5.94 23.50 5.95
N ASP A 245 6.17 24.44 6.87
CA ASP A 245 6.51 25.83 6.59
C ASP A 245 7.90 26.03 5.97
N GLU A 246 8.81 25.06 6.11
CA GLU A 246 10.18 25.08 5.58
C GLU A 246 10.27 24.47 4.16
N VAL A 247 9.21 23.77 3.69
CA VAL A 247 9.12 23.25 2.32
C VAL A 247 8.92 24.39 1.31
N LYS A 248 9.68 24.38 0.21
CA LYS A 248 9.67 25.45 -0.79
C LYS A 248 8.30 25.57 -1.49
N PRO A 249 7.84 26.79 -1.83
CA PRO A 249 6.55 26.98 -2.52
C PRO A 249 6.41 26.22 -3.84
N SER A 250 7.49 26.09 -4.61
CA SER A 250 7.51 25.33 -5.86
C SER A 250 7.23 23.84 -5.65
N GLU A 251 7.83 23.27 -4.61
CA GLU A 251 7.65 21.86 -4.22
C GLU A 251 6.23 21.60 -3.71
N LYS A 252 5.66 22.53 -2.94
CA LYS A 252 4.25 22.48 -2.53
C LYS A 252 3.30 22.48 -3.72
N ALA A 253 3.57 23.33 -4.73
CA ALA A 253 2.74 23.41 -5.93
C ALA A 253 2.81 22.12 -6.77
N GLU A 254 4.01 21.55 -6.93
CA GLU A 254 4.21 20.28 -7.62
C GLU A 254 3.51 19.12 -6.91
N LEU A 255 3.59 19.08 -5.57
CA LEU A 255 2.89 18.08 -4.77
C LEU A 255 1.37 18.21 -4.91
N MET A 256 0.80 19.42 -4.86
CA MET A 256 -0.63 19.62 -5.11
C MET A 256 -1.06 19.19 -6.52
N LYS A 257 -0.24 19.47 -7.54
CA LYS A 257 -0.49 19.01 -8.92
C LYS A 257 -0.55 17.48 -8.97
N LYS A 258 0.46 16.80 -8.41
CA LYS A 258 0.50 15.33 -8.32
C LYS A 258 -0.73 14.77 -7.60
N GLN A 259 -1.14 15.38 -6.49
CA GLN A 259 -2.35 14.97 -5.74
C GLN A 259 -3.63 15.05 -6.59
N ASN A 260 -3.77 16.11 -7.40
CA ASN A 260 -4.91 16.25 -8.31
C ASN A 260 -4.89 15.21 -9.43
N GLU A 261 -3.73 14.90 -9.99
CA GLU A 261 -3.55 13.87 -11.03
C GLU A 261 -3.90 12.47 -10.49
N LEU A 262 -3.39 12.12 -9.30
CA LEU A 262 -3.69 10.85 -8.63
C LEU A 262 -5.18 10.71 -8.34
N ARG A 263 -5.83 11.78 -7.89
CA ARG A 263 -7.29 11.79 -7.65
C ARG A 263 -8.07 11.59 -8.94
N ALA A 264 -7.71 12.31 -10.00
CA ALA A 264 -8.36 12.17 -11.31
C ALA A 264 -8.20 10.75 -11.89
N CYS A 265 -7.10 10.08 -11.60
CA CYS A 265 -6.87 8.68 -11.97
C CYS A 265 -7.71 7.72 -11.11
N TYR A 266 -7.47 7.68 -9.80
CA TYR A 266 -7.97 6.61 -8.93
C TYR A 266 -9.42 6.78 -8.47
N ASP A 267 -9.98 7.99 -8.47
CA ASP A 267 -11.39 8.16 -8.09
C ASP A 267 -12.34 7.57 -9.14
N ASN A 268 -11.89 7.36 -10.37
CA ASN A 268 -12.68 6.74 -11.43
C ASN A 268 -12.68 5.21 -11.40
N TYR A 269 -11.90 4.58 -10.50
CA TYR A 269 -11.90 3.12 -10.39
C TYR A 269 -13.24 2.61 -9.79
N PRO A 270 -13.74 1.45 -10.26
CA PRO A 270 -14.95 0.84 -9.73
C PRO A 270 -14.72 0.35 -8.31
N THR A 271 -15.76 0.42 -7.47
CA THR A 271 -15.69 -0.22 -6.16
C THR A 271 -15.82 -1.74 -6.30
N ILE A 272 -15.20 -2.48 -5.38
CA ILE A 272 -15.32 -3.94 -5.33
C ILE A 272 -16.79 -4.34 -5.12
N ASP A 273 -17.55 -3.57 -4.34
CA ASP A 273 -18.99 -3.81 -4.15
C ASP A 273 -19.80 -3.56 -5.44
N ASP A 274 -19.42 -2.58 -6.27
CA ASP A 274 -20.08 -2.38 -7.57
C ASP A 274 -19.93 -3.62 -8.46
N LEU A 275 -18.74 -4.23 -8.43
CA LEU A 275 -18.41 -5.39 -9.25
C LEU A 275 -18.98 -6.71 -8.71
N THR A 276 -19.12 -6.85 -7.39
CA THR A 276 -19.50 -8.13 -6.77
C THR A 276 -20.93 -8.18 -6.24
N LYS A 277 -21.51 -7.04 -5.83
CA LYS A 277 -22.81 -6.97 -5.16
C LYS A 277 -23.82 -6.11 -5.93
N LYS A 278 -23.51 -4.84 -6.23
CA LYS A 278 -24.51 -3.85 -6.70
C LYS A 278 -24.91 -4.01 -8.16
N ASN A 279 -24.00 -4.39 -9.06
CA ASN A 279 -24.32 -4.57 -10.49
C ASN A 279 -24.66 -6.01 -10.88
N LYS A 280 -24.94 -6.88 -9.90
CA LYS A 280 -25.28 -8.28 -10.15
C LYS A 280 -26.38 -8.44 -11.23
N PRO A 281 -27.46 -7.64 -11.26
CA PRO A 281 -28.46 -7.73 -12.34
C PRO A 281 -27.90 -7.38 -13.72
N SER A 282 -27.05 -6.36 -13.84
CA SER A 282 -26.42 -5.98 -15.12
C SER A 282 -25.40 -7.03 -15.57
N ILE A 283 -24.69 -7.67 -14.64
CA ILE A 283 -23.79 -8.78 -14.92
C ILE A 283 -24.57 -9.99 -15.42
N GLU A 284 -25.66 -10.37 -14.76
CA GLU A 284 -26.52 -11.49 -15.21
C GLU A 284 -27.18 -11.22 -16.57
N LYS A 285 -27.53 -9.97 -16.87
CA LYS A 285 -28.00 -9.56 -18.21
C LYS A 285 -26.87 -9.70 -19.23
N ALA A 286 -25.63 -9.34 -18.89
CA ALA A 286 -24.48 -9.40 -19.78
C ALA A 286 -24.01 -10.84 -20.04
N GLU A 287 -24.00 -11.67 -19.00
CA GLU A 287 -23.76 -13.12 -19.12
C GLU A 287 -24.80 -13.76 -20.04
N ARG A 288 -26.09 -13.43 -19.88
CA ARG A 288 -27.15 -13.89 -20.80
C ARG A 288 -26.93 -13.40 -22.22
N LEU A 289 -26.74 -12.10 -22.43
CA LEU A 289 -26.50 -11.53 -23.76
C LEU A 289 -25.30 -12.18 -24.45
N THR A 290 -24.20 -12.36 -23.71
CA THR A 290 -22.99 -13.01 -24.21
C THR A 290 -23.29 -14.46 -24.60
N LYS A 291 -23.95 -15.21 -23.72
CA LYS A 291 -24.34 -16.59 -23.99
C LYS A 291 -25.28 -16.71 -25.18
N ASP A 292 -26.25 -15.81 -25.31
CA ASP A 292 -27.21 -15.80 -26.42
C ASP A 292 -26.47 -15.56 -27.75
N ILE A 293 -25.56 -14.58 -27.79
CA ILE A 293 -24.72 -14.30 -28.96
C ILE A 293 -23.86 -15.50 -29.36
N LEU A 294 -23.33 -16.24 -28.39
CA LEU A 294 -22.39 -17.35 -28.60
C LEU A 294 -23.07 -18.72 -28.67
N SER A 295 -24.38 -18.79 -28.47
CA SER A 295 -25.12 -20.06 -28.42
C SER A 295 -25.19 -20.75 -29.79
N GLU A 296 -25.10 -19.97 -30.86
CA GLU A 296 -25.14 -20.45 -32.24
C GLU A 296 -23.75 -20.37 -32.87
N THR A 297 -23.37 -21.40 -33.62
CA THR A 297 -22.17 -21.36 -34.47
C THR A 297 -22.31 -20.20 -35.48
N PRO A 298 -21.31 -19.31 -35.60
CA PRO A 298 -21.41 -18.15 -36.49
C PRO A 298 -21.48 -18.58 -37.96
N SER A 299 -22.18 -17.80 -38.77
CA SER A 299 -22.32 -17.99 -40.22
C SER A 299 -20.97 -18.08 -40.95
N GLY A 300 -19.97 -17.34 -40.45
CA GLY A 300 -18.66 -17.22 -41.10
C GLY A 300 -18.65 -16.20 -42.24
N ASP A 301 -19.69 -15.38 -42.37
CA ASP A 301 -19.74 -14.23 -43.28
C ASP A 301 -19.24 -12.98 -42.53
N ALA A 302 -18.12 -12.42 -43.01
CA ALA A 302 -17.48 -11.24 -42.39
C ALA A 302 -18.37 -9.98 -42.38
N THR A 303 -19.50 -9.97 -43.09
CA THR A 303 -20.47 -8.86 -43.09
C THR A 303 -21.57 -9.03 -42.04
N LYS A 304 -21.69 -10.20 -41.39
CA LYS A 304 -22.77 -10.52 -40.45
C LYS A 304 -22.36 -10.31 -39.00
N ARG A 305 -23.29 -9.76 -38.21
CA ARG A 305 -23.06 -9.36 -36.82
C ARG A 305 -22.64 -10.53 -35.91
N ASP A 306 -23.18 -11.72 -36.16
CA ASP A 306 -22.82 -12.95 -35.46
C ASP A 306 -21.33 -13.27 -35.61
N THR A 307 -20.78 -13.18 -36.82
CA THR A 307 -19.39 -13.48 -37.13
C THR A 307 -18.46 -12.46 -36.50
N VAL A 308 -18.76 -11.15 -36.59
CA VAL A 308 -17.95 -10.13 -35.90
C VAL A 308 -18.00 -10.29 -34.38
N CYS A 309 -19.15 -10.59 -33.79
CA CYS A 309 -19.23 -10.82 -32.35
C CYS A 309 -18.41 -12.05 -31.94
N HIS A 310 -18.40 -13.13 -32.72
CA HIS A 310 -17.56 -14.30 -32.44
C HIS A 310 -16.07 -14.03 -32.67
N VAL A 311 -15.73 -13.26 -33.71
CA VAL A 311 -14.35 -12.79 -33.93
C VAL A 311 -13.92 -11.98 -32.71
N LEU A 312 -14.70 -10.99 -32.29
CA LEU A 312 -14.43 -10.17 -31.12
C LEU A 312 -14.37 -11.01 -29.83
N TYR A 313 -15.31 -11.92 -29.60
CA TYR A 313 -15.30 -12.78 -28.42
C TYR A 313 -14.03 -13.63 -28.36
N LYS A 314 -13.65 -14.28 -29.47
CA LYS A 314 -12.39 -15.04 -29.53
C LYS A 314 -11.13 -14.17 -29.48
N LEU A 315 -11.24 -12.90 -29.86
CA LEU A 315 -10.19 -11.92 -29.64
C LEU A 315 -10.08 -11.54 -28.14
N PHE A 316 -11.19 -11.48 -27.39
CA PHE A 316 -11.24 -11.01 -25.99
C PHE A 316 -11.24 -12.13 -24.92
N GLU A 317 -11.52 -13.39 -25.29
CA GLU A 317 -11.50 -14.56 -24.40
C GLU A 317 -10.05 -14.89 -23.98
N GLN A 318 -9.78 -14.86 -22.67
CA GLN A 318 -8.49 -15.25 -22.09
C GLN A 318 -8.54 -16.68 -21.56
N GLU A 319 -7.39 -17.37 -21.45
CA GLU A 319 -7.29 -18.76 -20.95
C GLU A 319 -8.09 -19.04 -19.66
N ASN A 320 -8.36 -18.02 -18.83
CA ASN A 320 -9.02 -18.19 -17.54
C ASN A 320 -10.14 -17.15 -17.25
N GLN A 321 -10.54 -16.33 -18.23
CA GLN A 321 -11.58 -15.31 -18.05
C GLN A 321 -12.40 -15.09 -19.32
N GLU A 322 -13.72 -15.24 -19.21
CA GLU A 322 -14.69 -14.92 -20.27
C GLU A 322 -14.85 -13.39 -20.41
N CYS A 323 -14.93 -12.92 -21.65
CA CYS A 323 -15.31 -11.54 -21.96
C CYS A 323 -16.84 -11.39 -21.97
N LEU A 324 -17.37 -10.38 -21.28
CA LEU A 324 -18.80 -10.08 -21.33
C LEU A 324 -19.15 -9.03 -22.39
N PHE A 325 -20.09 -9.34 -23.26
CA PHE A 325 -20.80 -8.34 -24.04
C PHE A 325 -21.88 -7.68 -23.18
N PHE A 326 -21.94 -6.36 -23.24
CA PHE A 326 -23.05 -5.59 -22.69
C PHE A 326 -23.51 -4.51 -23.66
N ASP A 327 -24.74 -4.04 -23.46
CA ASP A 327 -25.33 -2.96 -24.26
C ASP A 327 -25.71 -1.83 -23.29
N SER A 328 -24.92 -0.76 -23.26
CA SER A 328 -25.16 0.36 -22.35
C SER A 328 -26.49 1.10 -22.61
N THR A 329 -27.09 0.92 -23.80
CA THR A 329 -28.40 1.48 -24.13
C THR A 329 -29.58 0.67 -23.56
N ARG A 330 -29.33 -0.56 -23.07
CA ARG A 330 -30.35 -1.49 -22.54
C ARG A 330 -30.32 -1.63 -21.02
N ASP A 331 -29.99 -0.56 -20.30
CA ASP A 331 -29.94 -0.54 -18.82
C ASP A 331 -28.96 -1.61 -18.26
N MET A 332 -27.83 -1.77 -18.95
CA MET A 332 -26.70 -2.58 -18.49
C MET A 332 -25.57 -1.63 -18.12
N LYS A 333 -25.41 -1.38 -16.82
CA LYS A 333 -24.37 -0.47 -16.30
C LYS A 333 -23.19 -1.29 -15.80
N LEU A 334 -22.33 -1.71 -16.72
CA LEU A 334 -21.06 -2.34 -16.37
C LEU A 334 -19.93 -1.31 -16.41
N HIS A 335 -18.99 -1.43 -15.49
CA HIS A 335 -17.76 -0.68 -15.58
C HIS A 335 -16.97 -1.23 -16.78
N ASP A 336 -16.80 -0.38 -17.79
CA ASP A 336 -16.04 -0.73 -18.98
C ASP A 336 -14.53 -0.71 -18.66
N ALA A 337 -13.93 -1.89 -18.61
CA ALA A 337 -12.50 -2.02 -18.37
C ALA A 337 -11.65 -1.30 -19.44
N SER A 338 -12.21 -1.04 -20.63
CA SER A 338 -11.50 -0.46 -21.78
C SER A 338 -11.11 1.02 -21.60
N SER A 339 -11.75 1.77 -20.68
CA SER A 339 -11.42 3.19 -20.42
C SER A 339 -10.18 3.40 -19.54
N ASN A 340 -9.73 2.36 -18.83
CA ASN A 340 -8.56 2.43 -17.93
C ASN A 340 -7.39 1.59 -18.46
N LEU A 341 -7.42 1.20 -19.73
CA LEU A 341 -6.35 0.45 -20.38
C LEU A 341 -5.06 1.29 -20.50
N ALA A 342 -5.14 2.63 -20.43
CA ALA A 342 -3.95 3.51 -20.37
C ALA A 342 -2.95 3.08 -19.28
N ASP A 343 -3.48 2.55 -18.17
CA ASP A 343 -2.73 2.13 -16.98
C ASP A 343 -2.15 0.71 -17.08
N PHE A 344 -2.36 -0.03 -18.18
CA PHE A 344 -1.74 -1.36 -18.38
C PHE A 344 -0.22 -1.34 -18.23
N SER A 345 0.43 -0.19 -18.51
CA SER A 345 1.88 0.02 -18.35
C SER A 345 2.37 -0.18 -16.91
N THR A 346 1.45 -0.14 -15.94
CA THR A 346 1.74 -0.49 -14.56
C THR A 346 1.52 -1.98 -14.37
N GLN A 347 2.60 -2.73 -14.07
CA GLN A 347 2.46 -4.10 -13.55
C GLN A 347 1.62 -4.12 -12.26
N ASP A 348 1.61 -2.97 -11.59
CA ASP A 348 0.87 -2.71 -10.37
C ASP A 348 -0.60 -2.46 -10.66
N LYS A 349 -1.38 -3.51 -10.94
CA LYS A 349 -2.85 -3.42 -10.93
C LYS A 349 -3.30 -3.15 -9.49
N PRO A 350 -3.58 -1.90 -9.07
CA PRO A 350 -3.67 -1.62 -7.65
C PRO A 350 -5.10 -1.73 -7.15
N PHE A 351 -5.19 -1.89 -5.84
CA PHE A 351 -6.36 -1.57 -5.06
C PHE A 351 -6.22 -0.14 -4.55
N VAL A 352 -7.37 0.49 -4.28
CA VAL A 352 -7.42 1.80 -3.64
C VAL A 352 -8.34 1.71 -2.44
N LEU A 353 -7.76 1.84 -1.25
CA LEU A 353 -8.52 2.02 -0.01
C LEU A 353 -8.80 3.52 0.13
N LYS A 354 -10.07 3.89 0.15
CA LYS A 354 -10.51 5.27 0.42
C LYS A 354 -10.97 5.37 1.86
N LEU A 355 -10.47 6.39 2.54
CA LEU A 355 -10.81 6.76 3.91
C LEU A 355 -11.39 8.17 3.92
N ASN A 356 -12.29 8.47 4.87
CA ASN A 356 -12.90 9.79 4.98
C ASN A 356 -11.86 10.90 5.25
N ASN A 357 -10.78 10.58 5.96
CA ASN A 357 -9.70 11.51 6.31
C ASN A 357 -8.40 10.75 6.68
N VAL A 358 -7.32 11.50 6.91
CA VAL A 358 -5.99 10.95 7.24
C VAL A 358 -5.91 10.30 8.61
N HIS A 359 -6.86 10.55 9.53
CA HIS A 359 -6.88 9.86 10.83
C HIS A 359 -7.17 8.35 10.68
N GLY A 360 -7.77 7.93 9.56
CA GLY A 360 -7.95 6.51 9.27
C GLY A 360 -6.64 5.76 9.01
N LEU A 361 -5.53 6.46 8.75
CA LEU A 361 -4.23 5.86 8.47
C LEU A 361 -3.55 5.27 9.70
N GLY A 362 -3.98 5.57 10.94
CA GLY A 362 -3.37 5.00 12.15
C GLY A 362 -4.02 5.49 13.45
N THR A 363 -3.60 4.92 14.58
CA THR A 363 -4.16 5.23 15.90
C THR A 363 -3.78 6.65 16.36
N LYS A 364 -4.66 7.61 16.10
CA LYS A 364 -4.79 8.95 16.71
C LYS A 364 -3.48 9.70 17.04
N THR A 365 -2.91 10.41 16.07
CA THR A 365 -1.85 11.42 16.35
C THR A 365 -1.85 12.67 15.45
N TYR A 366 -2.74 12.78 14.47
CA TYR A 366 -2.81 13.97 13.61
C TYR A 366 -3.99 14.85 14.06
N ALA A 367 -3.83 16.16 14.15
CA ALA A 367 -4.91 17.10 14.47
C ALA A 367 -5.49 17.70 13.18
N ASP A 368 -6.79 17.96 13.14
CA ASP A 368 -7.51 18.30 11.90
C ASP A 368 -7.46 19.79 11.58
N ASP A 369 -6.50 20.17 10.72
CA ASP A 369 -6.67 21.26 9.77
C ASP A 369 -6.10 20.77 8.41
N GLY A 370 -6.69 21.15 7.29
CA GLY A 370 -6.34 20.59 5.96
C GLY A 370 -4.86 20.69 5.55
N GLN A 371 -4.06 21.49 6.27
CA GLN A 371 -2.62 21.64 6.07
C GLN A 371 -1.83 20.47 6.68
N GLN A 372 -2.34 19.83 7.73
CA GLN A 372 -1.74 18.60 8.28
C GLN A 372 -1.90 17.39 7.36
N GLY A 373 -3.00 17.27 6.63
CA GLY A 373 -3.22 16.14 5.71
C GLY A 373 -2.15 16.05 4.61
N LEU A 374 -1.75 17.20 4.08
CA LEU A 374 -0.70 17.31 3.06
C LEU A 374 0.68 16.96 3.65
N ASN A 375 0.94 17.38 4.89
CA ASN A 375 2.16 17.03 5.61
C ASN A 375 2.25 15.52 5.90
N VAL A 376 1.15 14.88 6.31
CA VAL A 376 1.10 13.43 6.53
C VAL A 376 1.37 12.66 5.24
N VAL A 377 0.68 13.01 4.15
CA VAL A 377 0.90 12.37 2.84
C VAL A 377 2.34 12.56 2.37
N HIS A 378 2.88 13.78 2.45
CA HIS A 378 4.26 14.06 2.08
C HIS A 378 5.27 13.23 2.91
N THR A 379 5.04 13.12 4.22
CA THR A 379 5.90 12.33 5.12
C THR A 379 5.89 10.85 4.75
N LEU A 380 4.69 10.27 4.57
CA LEU A 380 4.53 8.86 4.23
C LEU A 380 5.11 8.55 2.85
N GLU A 381 4.94 9.45 1.88
CA GLU A 381 5.57 9.32 0.57
C GLU A 381 7.09 9.34 0.66
N ARG A 382 7.67 10.29 1.40
CA ARG A 382 9.13 10.35 1.56
C ARG A 382 9.68 9.10 2.25
N ALA A 383 9.05 8.65 3.33
CA ALA A 383 9.46 7.42 4.02
C ALA A 383 9.40 6.21 3.07
N ARG A 384 8.34 6.11 2.26
CA ARG A 384 8.18 5.07 1.23
C ARG A 384 9.25 5.17 0.14
N GLU A 385 9.49 6.36 -0.42
CA GLU A 385 10.49 6.59 -1.48
C GLU A 385 11.92 6.32 -1.00
N GLN A 386 12.21 6.58 0.28
CA GLN A 386 13.50 6.33 0.91
C GLN A 386 13.64 4.90 1.46
N ASN A 387 12.63 4.03 1.30
CA ASN A 387 12.56 2.70 1.92
C ASN A 387 12.86 2.70 3.43
N GLN A 388 12.44 3.76 4.12
CA GLN A 388 12.59 3.89 5.58
C GLN A 388 11.45 3.16 6.29
N SER A 389 11.77 2.52 7.41
CA SER A 389 10.74 1.95 8.28
C SER A 389 9.91 3.11 8.85
N HIS A 390 8.59 2.97 8.81
CA HIS A 390 7.68 3.97 9.34
C HIS A 390 6.50 3.22 9.98
N PRO A 391 6.20 3.43 11.27
CA PRO A 391 5.24 2.60 12.00
C PRO A 391 3.83 2.69 11.42
N VAL A 392 3.44 3.85 10.88
CA VAL A 392 2.15 4.01 10.20
C VAL A 392 2.12 3.23 8.88
N LEU A 393 3.23 3.17 8.13
CA LEU A 393 3.30 2.36 6.92
C LEU A 393 3.23 0.87 7.27
N ASP A 394 3.98 0.44 8.28
CA ASP A 394 3.98 -0.94 8.77
C ASP A 394 2.59 -1.36 9.29
N ASP A 395 1.92 -0.50 10.06
CA ASP A 395 0.56 -0.75 10.55
C ASP A 395 -0.49 -0.79 9.42
N ILE A 396 -0.40 0.11 8.43
CA ILE A 396 -1.25 0.06 7.23
C ILE A 396 -1.02 -1.26 6.50
N VAL A 397 0.24 -1.66 6.29
CA VAL A 397 0.61 -2.92 5.63
C VAL A 397 0.05 -4.12 6.40
N ASP A 398 0.19 -4.16 7.73
CA ASP A 398 -0.33 -5.25 8.56
C ASP A 398 -1.87 -5.33 8.51
N ARG A 399 -2.55 -4.19 8.54
CA ARG A 399 -4.02 -4.13 8.43
C ARG A 399 -4.52 -4.51 7.04
N LEU A 400 -3.86 -4.05 5.99
CA LEU A 400 -4.16 -4.48 4.61
C LEU A 400 -3.92 -5.98 4.45
N ALA A 401 -2.81 -6.52 4.97
CA ALA A 401 -2.50 -7.94 4.91
C ALA A 401 -3.58 -8.81 5.58
N LYS A 402 -4.07 -8.38 6.75
CA LYS A 402 -5.22 -9.00 7.42
C LYS A 402 -6.49 -8.92 6.57
N ALA A 403 -6.79 -7.76 6.00
CA ALA A 403 -7.99 -7.58 5.18
C ALA A 403 -7.97 -8.42 3.89
N HIS A 404 -6.78 -8.71 3.34
CA HIS A 404 -6.62 -9.58 2.18
C HIS A 404 -6.35 -11.04 2.51
N ASN A 405 -6.15 -11.40 3.79
CA ASN A 405 -5.71 -12.73 4.24
C ASN A 405 -4.41 -13.20 3.56
N VAL A 406 -3.43 -12.30 3.47
CA VAL A 406 -2.12 -12.56 2.84
C VAL A 406 -0.98 -12.25 3.79
N ASN A 407 0.25 -12.66 3.45
CA ASN A 407 1.43 -12.22 4.18
C ASN A 407 1.69 -10.74 3.94
N LYS A 408 2.17 -10.01 4.94
CA LYS A 408 2.57 -8.60 4.80
C LYS A 408 3.56 -8.32 3.66
N LYS A 409 4.43 -9.28 3.33
CA LYS A 409 5.37 -9.18 2.20
C LYS A 409 4.70 -9.09 0.83
N GLN A 410 3.43 -9.54 0.73
CA GLN A 410 2.64 -9.49 -0.49
C GLN A 410 1.92 -8.14 -0.66
N ILE A 411 1.92 -7.28 0.36
CA ILE A 411 1.35 -5.94 0.28
C ILE A 411 2.46 -4.95 -0.08
N LYS A 412 2.27 -4.19 -1.16
CA LYS A 412 3.16 -3.09 -1.54
C LYS A 412 2.36 -1.80 -1.65
N ILE A 413 2.62 -0.85 -0.75
CA ILE A 413 2.07 0.50 -0.85
C ILE A 413 2.74 1.23 -2.01
N LYS A 414 1.93 1.85 -2.86
CA LYS A 414 2.37 2.58 -4.06
C LYS A 414 2.36 4.07 -3.86
N THR A 415 1.27 4.61 -3.35
CA THR A 415 1.14 6.05 -3.10
C THR A 415 -0.06 6.39 -2.21
N PHE A 416 -0.12 7.63 -1.74
CA PHE A 416 -1.17 8.25 -0.96
C PHE A 416 -1.71 9.52 -1.63
N PHE A 417 -3.01 9.77 -1.50
CA PHE A 417 -3.59 11.01 -2.02
C PHE A 417 -4.77 11.60 -1.21
N LEU A 418 -5.08 12.88 -1.40
CA LEU A 418 -6.09 13.67 -0.69
C LEU A 418 -7.37 13.96 -1.51
N GLY A 419 -8.40 14.55 -0.87
CA GLY A 419 -9.79 14.72 -1.36
C GLY A 419 -10.77 13.72 -0.73
N SER A 420 -10.20 12.61 -0.27
CA SER A 420 -10.60 11.60 0.71
C SER A 420 -9.33 10.74 0.78
N CYS A 421 -8.82 10.45 1.97
CA CYS A 421 -7.49 9.86 2.11
C CYS A 421 -7.42 8.52 1.38
N GLY A 422 -6.71 8.47 0.26
CA GLY A 422 -6.55 7.30 -0.57
C GLY A 422 -5.21 6.61 -0.30
N VAL A 423 -5.25 5.30 -0.12
CA VAL A 423 -4.06 4.43 -0.07
C VAL A 423 -4.09 3.53 -1.30
N VAL A 424 -3.11 3.68 -2.18
CA VAL A 424 -2.95 2.87 -3.38
C VAL A 424 -1.94 1.76 -3.08
N TYR A 425 -2.31 0.51 -3.31
CA TYR A 425 -1.46 -0.63 -2.97
C TYR A 425 -1.69 -1.82 -3.90
N THR A 426 -0.73 -2.73 -3.99
CA THR A 426 -0.87 -4.01 -4.70
C THR A 426 -0.85 -5.18 -3.75
N VAL A 427 -1.41 -6.30 -4.22
CA VAL A 427 -1.39 -7.59 -3.54
C VAL A 427 -0.77 -8.61 -4.48
N ASP A 428 0.39 -9.14 -4.14
CA ASP A 428 1.09 -10.15 -4.94
C ASP A 428 0.44 -11.55 -4.76
N ASP A 429 0.55 -12.40 -5.78
CA ASP A 429 0.10 -13.79 -5.79
C ASP A 429 -1.41 -13.99 -5.53
N LEU A 430 -2.24 -13.08 -6.05
CA LEU A 430 -3.69 -13.21 -5.96
C LEU A 430 -4.20 -14.51 -6.63
N PRO A 431 -5.20 -15.19 -6.05
CA PRO A 431 -5.73 -16.43 -6.60
C PRO A 431 -6.39 -16.22 -7.96
N LYS A 432 -6.29 -17.23 -8.84
CA LYS A 432 -6.81 -17.19 -10.23
C LYS A 432 -8.29 -16.82 -10.33
N ASN A 433 -9.13 -17.25 -9.39
CA ASN A 433 -10.54 -16.81 -9.29
C ASN A 433 -10.72 -15.78 -8.18
N ILE A 434 -10.35 -14.54 -8.51
CA ILE A 434 -10.30 -13.43 -7.56
C ILE A 434 -11.70 -12.91 -7.17
N VAL A 435 -12.72 -13.15 -8.00
CA VAL A 435 -14.08 -12.61 -7.79
C VAL A 435 -14.67 -13.05 -6.44
N LYS A 436 -14.52 -14.33 -6.10
CA LYS A 436 -15.07 -14.88 -4.86
C LYS A 436 -14.28 -14.46 -3.62
N SER A 437 -12.95 -14.28 -3.74
CA SER A 437 -12.12 -13.84 -2.61
C SER A 437 -12.31 -12.35 -2.31
N LEU A 438 -12.57 -11.53 -3.34
CA LEU A 438 -12.70 -10.07 -3.20
C LEU A 438 -14.03 -9.61 -2.65
N SER A 439 -15.13 -10.37 -2.85
CA SER A 439 -16.48 -9.95 -2.43
C SER A 439 -16.62 -9.64 -0.93
N THR A 440 -15.69 -10.17 -0.12
CA THR A 440 -15.63 -10.00 1.34
C THR A 440 -14.49 -9.08 1.81
N VAL A 441 -13.63 -8.60 0.89
CA VAL A 441 -12.54 -7.68 1.20
C VAL A 441 -13.04 -6.32 1.72
N PRO A 442 -14.09 -5.69 1.14
CA PRO A 442 -14.63 -4.44 1.68
C PRO A 442 -15.04 -4.54 3.14
N ASP A 443 -15.72 -5.63 3.51
CA ASP A 443 -16.19 -5.85 4.87
C ASP A 443 -15.01 -5.98 5.85
N ARG A 444 -13.96 -6.72 5.48
CA ARG A 444 -12.73 -6.83 6.29
C ARG A 444 -11.93 -5.53 6.34
N LEU A 445 -11.88 -4.75 5.27
CA LEU A 445 -11.24 -3.44 5.28
C LEU A 445 -11.97 -2.49 6.24
N GLN A 446 -13.30 -2.52 6.28
CA GLN A 446 -14.08 -1.75 7.23
C GLN A 446 -13.78 -2.12 8.68
N GLU A 447 -13.56 -3.41 8.97
CA GLU A 447 -13.15 -3.86 10.31
C GLU A 447 -11.74 -3.37 10.72
N GLN A 448 -10.82 -3.21 9.76
CA GLN A 448 -9.45 -2.78 10.04
C GLN A 448 -9.28 -1.25 10.04
N PHE A 449 -10.18 -0.50 9.39
CA PHE A 449 -10.04 0.94 9.19
C PHE A 449 -11.32 1.70 9.61
N GLU A 450 -11.32 2.36 10.77
CA GLU A 450 -12.50 3.08 11.33
C GLU A 450 -13.09 4.17 10.40
N GLN A 451 -12.26 4.75 9.53
CA GLN A 451 -12.66 5.79 8.57
C GLN A 451 -12.90 5.23 7.16
N PHE A 452 -13.11 3.92 7.03
CA PHE A 452 -13.37 3.27 5.74
C PHE A 452 -14.52 3.94 4.99
N GLN A 453 -14.24 4.31 3.74
CA GLN A 453 -15.22 4.91 2.83
C GLN A 453 -15.56 3.95 1.70
N SER A 454 -14.54 3.42 1.00
CA SER A 454 -14.73 2.44 -0.07
C SER A 454 -13.44 1.69 -0.38
N ALA A 455 -13.59 0.51 -0.96
CA ALA A 455 -12.49 -0.24 -1.58
C ALA A 455 -12.70 -0.27 -3.08
N LYS A 456 -11.76 0.32 -3.83
CA LYS A 456 -11.75 0.31 -5.30
C LYS A 456 -10.68 -0.63 -5.80
N ILE A 457 -10.87 -1.09 -7.02
CA ILE A 457 -9.98 -2.04 -7.66
C ILE A 457 -9.73 -1.65 -9.10
N HIS A 458 -8.51 -1.89 -9.57
CA HIS A 458 -8.21 -1.80 -10.99
C HIS A 458 -9.22 -2.66 -11.79
N PRO A 459 -9.93 -2.11 -12.79
CA PRO A 459 -10.98 -2.83 -13.53
C PRO A 459 -10.53 -4.17 -14.13
N LEU A 460 -9.30 -4.20 -14.64
CA LEU A 460 -8.67 -5.39 -15.24
C LEU A 460 -8.29 -6.51 -14.26
N LEU A 461 -8.41 -6.32 -12.94
CA LEU A 461 -8.30 -7.44 -12.02
C LEU A 461 -9.57 -8.28 -11.99
N PHE A 462 -10.72 -7.76 -12.41
CA PHE A 462 -12.01 -8.40 -12.18
C PHE A 462 -12.51 -9.24 -13.37
N ARG A 463 -12.91 -8.60 -14.49
CA ARG A 463 -13.39 -9.28 -15.70
C ARG A 463 -13.39 -8.31 -16.91
N PRO A 464 -12.89 -8.69 -18.09
CA PRO A 464 -13.03 -7.88 -19.30
C PRO A 464 -14.48 -7.81 -19.78
N SER A 465 -14.90 -6.66 -20.31
CA SER A 465 -16.22 -6.43 -20.88
C SER A 465 -16.13 -5.52 -22.11
N PHE A 466 -17.02 -5.71 -23.09
CA PHE A 466 -17.09 -4.94 -24.33
C PHE A 466 -18.52 -4.45 -24.60
N ASP A 467 -18.67 -3.15 -24.79
CA ASP A 467 -19.97 -2.54 -25.08
C ASP A 467 -20.32 -2.72 -26.57
N ILE A 468 -21.26 -3.61 -26.90
CA ILE A 468 -21.65 -3.85 -28.30
C ILE A 468 -22.55 -2.74 -28.87
N SER A 469 -22.96 -1.76 -28.05
CA SER A 469 -23.71 -0.59 -28.52
C SER A 469 -22.84 0.44 -29.23
N GLN A 470 -21.50 0.33 -29.11
CA GLN A 470 -20.57 1.20 -29.81
C GLN A 470 -20.59 1.02 -31.34
N PHE A 471 -21.25 -0.01 -31.86
CA PHE A 471 -21.44 -0.20 -33.30
C PHE A 471 -22.55 0.69 -33.84
N ASP A 472 -22.23 1.43 -34.91
CA ASP A 472 -23.17 2.27 -35.64
C ASP A 472 -23.36 1.72 -37.05
N GLU A 473 -24.54 1.16 -37.32
CA GLU A 473 -24.87 0.52 -38.59
C GLU A 473 -24.80 1.49 -39.77
N ARG A 474 -24.98 2.81 -39.56
CA ARG A 474 -24.83 3.82 -40.61
C ARG A 474 -23.40 3.89 -41.14
N GLY A 475 -22.43 3.48 -40.32
CA GLY A 475 -21.04 3.39 -40.72
C GLY A 475 -20.68 2.07 -41.40
N ASN A 476 -21.54 1.06 -41.40
CA ASN A 476 -21.21 -0.25 -41.98
C ASN A 476 -20.99 -0.15 -43.49
N LYS A 477 -19.98 -0.85 -44.01
CA LYS A 477 -19.68 -0.86 -45.44
C LYS A 477 -18.93 -2.11 -45.86
N THR A 478 -19.40 -2.77 -46.90
CA THR A 478 -18.67 -3.84 -47.59
C THR A 478 -17.92 -3.25 -48.78
N PHE A 479 -16.65 -3.64 -48.95
CA PHE A 479 -15.81 -3.15 -50.04
C PHE A 479 -15.61 -4.25 -51.08
N THR A 480 -16.43 -4.25 -52.13
CA THR A 480 -16.43 -5.26 -53.20
C THR A 480 -15.51 -4.91 -54.36
N ASP A 481 -15.45 -3.62 -54.72
CA ASP A 481 -14.77 -3.14 -55.91
C ASP A 481 -13.53 -2.32 -55.57
N GLN A 482 -12.52 -2.35 -56.45
CA GLN A 482 -11.39 -1.45 -56.33
C GLN A 482 -11.83 -0.01 -56.54
N GLY A 483 -11.40 0.87 -55.63
CA GLY A 483 -11.66 2.29 -55.72
C GLY A 483 -10.55 3.10 -55.07
N GLN A 484 -10.21 4.22 -55.72
CA GLN A 484 -9.26 5.22 -55.23
C GLN A 484 -9.97 6.57 -55.19
N PHE A 485 -9.82 7.30 -54.10
CA PHE A 485 -10.52 8.56 -53.87
C PHE A 485 -9.55 9.61 -53.34
N GLU A 486 -9.73 10.85 -53.74
CA GLU A 486 -9.02 11.99 -53.18
C GLU A 486 -9.75 12.50 -51.94
N VAL A 487 -9.17 12.27 -50.77
CA VAL A 487 -9.78 12.58 -49.47
C VAL A 487 -8.92 13.55 -48.69
N GLY A 488 -9.52 14.60 -48.15
CA GLY A 488 -8.84 15.62 -47.37
C GLY A 488 -9.47 17.00 -47.57
N PRO A 489 -8.89 18.04 -46.95
CA PRO A 489 -9.36 19.39 -47.10
C PRO A 489 -9.06 19.93 -48.50
N THR A 490 -9.80 20.94 -48.93
CA THR A 490 -9.66 21.54 -50.26
C THR A 490 -8.22 22.03 -50.50
N GLY A 491 -7.64 21.63 -51.63
CA GLY A 491 -6.25 21.95 -51.99
C GLY A 491 -5.16 21.06 -51.35
N ARG A 492 -5.51 20.16 -50.42
CA ARG A 492 -4.55 19.23 -49.79
C ARG A 492 -5.04 17.78 -49.76
N LYS A 493 -5.82 17.36 -50.76
CA LYS A 493 -6.37 16.00 -50.80
C LYS A 493 -5.25 14.96 -50.98
N MET A 494 -5.47 13.79 -50.41
CA MET A 494 -4.57 12.64 -50.50
C MET A 494 -5.32 11.42 -51.04
N THR A 495 -4.63 10.61 -51.83
CA THR A 495 -5.17 9.36 -52.36
C THR A 495 -5.45 8.36 -51.23
N TYR A 496 -6.70 7.93 -51.13
CA TYR A 496 -7.18 6.87 -50.27
C TYR A 496 -7.53 5.63 -51.09
N TYR A 497 -6.98 4.48 -50.71
CA TYR A 497 -7.21 3.20 -51.36
C TYR A 497 -8.28 2.40 -50.60
N GLN A 498 -9.32 1.95 -51.27
CA GLN A 498 -10.35 1.13 -50.62
C GLN A 498 -9.82 -0.25 -50.19
N PRO A 499 -10.27 -0.78 -49.03
CA PRO A 499 -9.83 -2.07 -48.51
C PRO A 499 -10.71 -3.18 -49.12
N VAL A 500 -10.47 -3.52 -50.38
CA VAL A 500 -11.28 -4.53 -51.09
C VAL A 500 -11.25 -5.89 -50.40
N GLY A 501 -12.43 -6.51 -50.29
CA GLY A 501 -12.66 -7.77 -49.57
C GLY A 501 -12.81 -7.62 -48.06
N TRP A 502 -12.82 -6.39 -47.53
CA TRP A 502 -13.08 -6.12 -46.12
C TRP A 502 -14.53 -5.70 -45.90
N ALA A 503 -15.04 -6.02 -44.72
CA ALA A 503 -16.29 -5.49 -44.17
C ALA A 503 -15.96 -4.54 -43.02
N ARG A 504 -16.52 -3.33 -43.08
CA ARG A 504 -16.43 -2.35 -41.99
C ARG A 504 -17.65 -2.43 -41.12
N TYR A 505 -17.41 -2.51 -39.81
CA TYR A 505 -18.36 -2.18 -38.77
C TYR A 505 -18.10 -0.76 -38.29
N GLY A 506 -19.07 0.12 -38.48
CA GLY A 506 -18.99 1.52 -38.07
C GLY A 506 -18.94 1.64 -36.55
N LEU A 507 -18.16 2.60 -36.05
CA LEU A 507 -18.13 2.91 -34.62
C LEU A 507 -18.90 4.21 -34.35
N GLN A 508 -19.52 4.31 -33.19
CA GLN A 508 -20.21 5.52 -32.75
C GLN A 508 -19.20 6.64 -32.47
N VAL A 509 -19.13 7.60 -33.38
CA VAL A 509 -18.18 8.72 -33.31
C VAL A 509 -18.82 10.09 -33.45
N LEU A 510 -20.11 10.15 -33.82
CA LEU A 510 -20.84 11.41 -33.99
C LEU A 510 -21.12 12.06 -32.64
N GLY A 511 -20.84 13.36 -32.53
CA GLY A 511 -20.96 14.13 -31.29
C GLY A 511 -19.95 13.76 -30.20
N ARG A 512 -18.96 12.92 -30.53
CA ARG A 512 -17.93 12.48 -29.58
C ARG A 512 -16.75 13.45 -29.46
N TYR A 513 -16.48 14.19 -30.52
CA TYR A 513 -15.39 15.15 -30.60
C TYR A 513 -15.93 16.57 -30.64
N GLU A 514 -15.06 17.57 -30.76
CA GLU A 514 -15.43 18.99 -30.80
C GLU A 514 -16.42 19.30 -31.95
N ASN A 515 -16.31 18.56 -33.04
CA ASN A 515 -17.24 18.55 -34.17
C ASN A 515 -17.13 17.24 -34.96
N ASP A 516 -17.97 17.08 -35.98
CA ASP A 516 -18.01 15.92 -36.89
C ASP A 516 -17.44 16.22 -38.30
N THR A 517 -16.88 17.42 -38.54
CA THR A 517 -16.45 17.87 -39.88
C THR A 517 -15.25 17.09 -40.44
N TRP A 518 -14.54 16.36 -39.57
CA TRP A 518 -13.43 15.47 -39.91
C TRP A 518 -13.86 14.16 -40.59
N LEU A 519 -15.15 13.79 -40.52
CA LEU A 519 -15.66 12.52 -41.04
C LEU A 519 -16.15 12.66 -42.49
N HIS A 520 -15.57 11.86 -43.39
CA HIS A 520 -15.69 12.04 -44.85
C HIS A 520 -17.07 11.89 -45.52
N PRO A 521 -18.09 11.14 -45.03
CA PRO A 521 -19.35 11.10 -45.75
C PRO A 521 -20.07 12.47 -45.79
N PHE A 522 -19.64 13.46 -45.00
CA PHE A 522 -20.23 14.81 -45.00
C PHE A 522 -19.63 15.78 -46.03
N GLY A 523 -18.52 15.42 -46.70
CA GLY A 523 -17.97 16.24 -47.80
C GLY A 523 -17.50 17.65 -47.42
N HIS A 524 -17.23 17.91 -46.14
CA HIS A 524 -16.77 19.21 -45.63
C HIS A 524 -15.32 19.56 -46.05
N ASP A 525 -15.02 20.86 -46.14
CA ASP A 525 -13.69 21.39 -46.51
C ASP A 525 -12.60 21.12 -45.46
N GLU A 526 -12.97 20.67 -44.27
CA GLU A 526 -12.06 20.35 -43.14
C GLU A 526 -11.88 18.83 -42.95
N ASN A 527 -12.27 18.04 -43.95
CA ASN A 527 -12.22 16.59 -43.85
C ASN A 527 -10.81 16.07 -43.56
N TRP A 528 -10.73 15.11 -42.63
CA TRP A 528 -9.47 14.45 -42.30
C TRP A 528 -9.14 13.34 -43.30
N TYR A 529 -7.84 13.11 -43.50
CA TYR A 529 -7.35 12.01 -44.33
C TYR A 529 -7.83 10.66 -43.83
N LYS A 530 -7.87 9.65 -44.71
CA LYS A 530 -8.28 8.28 -44.35
C LYS A 530 -7.13 7.31 -44.49
N ALA A 531 -6.98 6.47 -43.47
CA ALA A 531 -5.91 5.51 -43.37
C ALA A 531 -6.38 4.26 -42.61
N TYR A 532 -5.44 3.34 -42.44
CA TYR A 532 -5.58 2.07 -41.76
C TYR A 532 -4.52 1.94 -40.69
N HIS A 533 -4.93 1.41 -39.55
CA HIS A 533 -4.03 1.09 -38.46
C HIS A 533 -4.17 -0.39 -38.10
N GLY A 534 -3.06 -1.11 -38.22
CA GLY A 534 -2.98 -2.50 -37.82
C GLY A 534 -2.53 -2.60 -36.37
N THR A 535 -3.13 -3.51 -35.61
CA THR A 535 -2.77 -3.72 -34.20
C THR A 535 -1.93 -4.98 -33.97
N GLY A 536 -1.69 -5.79 -35.01
CA GLY A 536 -1.05 -7.11 -34.95
C GLY A 536 0.39 -7.18 -34.42
N ARG A 537 1.06 -6.03 -34.22
CA ARG A 537 2.39 -5.95 -33.58
C ARG A 537 2.36 -5.49 -32.13
N ALA A 538 1.19 -5.16 -31.60
CA ALA A 538 1.09 -4.89 -30.19
C ALA A 538 1.50 -6.17 -29.44
N ILE A 539 2.35 -6.02 -28.43
CA ILE A 539 2.77 -7.08 -27.52
C ILE A 539 2.62 -6.58 -26.09
N ALA A 540 2.71 -7.50 -25.15
CA ALA A 540 2.70 -7.26 -23.71
C ALA A 540 3.62 -6.10 -23.26
N GLN A 541 4.76 -5.89 -23.92
CA GLN A 541 5.69 -4.79 -23.64
C GLN A 541 5.19 -3.40 -24.09
N ASP A 542 4.30 -3.29 -25.10
CA ASP A 542 3.62 -2.02 -25.46
C ASP A 542 2.72 -1.55 -24.31
N PHE A 543 2.47 -2.47 -23.39
CA PHE A 543 1.68 -2.36 -22.18
C PHE A 543 2.55 -2.65 -20.94
N GLY A 544 3.88 -2.50 -20.99
CA GLY A 544 4.75 -2.53 -19.79
C GLY A 544 4.98 -3.88 -19.08
N LYS A 545 4.64 -5.03 -19.68
CA LYS A 545 4.90 -6.37 -19.08
C LYS A 545 6.32 -6.87 -19.38
N ALA A 546 6.97 -7.50 -18.40
CA ALA A 546 8.32 -8.07 -18.53
C ALA A 546 8.34 -9.33 -19.42
N ASP A 547 9.50 -9.62 -20.02
CA ASP A 547 9.74 -10.87 -20.76
C ASP A 547 9.67 -12.06 -19.80
N GLY A 548 8.68 -12.94 -19.99
CA GLY A 548 8.64 -14.22 -19.28
C GLY A 548 7.27 -14.82 -18.99
N ASP A 549 6.17 -14.07 -19.05
CA ASP A 549 4.85 -14.61 -18.65
C ASP A 549 3.75 -14.27 -19.67
N ILE A 550 3.39 -15.33 -20.42
CA ILE A 550 2.13 -15.67 -21.12
C ILE A 550 1.42 -14.55 -21.94
N ASP A 551 1.29 -14.85 -23.24
CA ASP A 551 0.45 -14.25 -24.30
C ASP A 551 0.83 -12.93 -24.99
N LYS A 552 1.71 -13.09 -25.99
CA LYS A 552 1.79 -12.21 -27.18
C LYS A 552 0.48 -12.19 -27.99
N GLN A 553 -0.47 -13.09 -27.72
CA GLN A 553 -1.67 -13.33 -28.52
C GLN A 553 -2.74 -12.21 -28.42
N TYR A 554 -2.81 -11.47 -27.31
CA TYR A 554 -3.96 -10.58 -27.02
C TYR A 554 -3.69 -9.09 -27.15
N ALA A 555 -2.42 -8.68 -27.16
CA ALA A 555 -2.02 -7.28 -27.22
C ALA A 555 -2.55 -6.49 -28.45
N PRO A 556 -2.71 -7.09 -29.65
CA PRO A 556 -3.39 -6.44 -30.78
C PRO A 556 -4.82 -6.00 -30.51
N ILE A 557 -5.48 -6.65 -29.57
CA ILE A 557 -6.91 -6.49 -29.34
C ILE A 557 -7.14 -5.48 -28.22
N ASP A 558 -6.30 -5.54 -27.19
CA ASP A 558 -6.17 -4.50 -26.17
C ASP A 558 -5.90 -3.14 -26.81
N ALA A 559 -5.03 -3.10 -27.83
CA ALA A 559 -4.75 -1.91 -28.60
C ALA A 559 -6.01 -1.40 -29.32
N ALA A 560 -6.75 -2.27 -30.01
CA ALA A 560 -7.92 -1.87 -30.79
C ALA A 560 -9.05 -1.26 -29.92
N ALA A 561 -9.37 -1.90 -28.80
CA ALA A 561 -10.39 -1.41 -27.86
C ALA A 561 -9.94 -0.13 -27.14
N SER A 562 -8.68 -0.07 -26.67
CA SER A 562 -8.10 1.13 -26.05
C SER A 562 -8.12 2.32 -27.00
N ILE A 563 -7.77 2.09 -28.27
CA ILE A 563 -7.70 3.14 -29.29
C ILE A 563 -9.08 3.76 -29.52
N HIS A 564 -10.13 2.93 -29.67
CA HIS A 564 -11.45 3.48 -29.90
C HIS A 564 -11.89 4.34 -28.72
N LYS A 565 -11.68 3.93 -27.46
CA LYS A 565 -12.23 4.65 -26.29
C LYS A 565 -11.36 5.78 -25.74
N ASN A 566 -10.05 5.61 -25.71
CA ASN A 566 -9.11 6.54 -25.08
C ASN A 566 -8.19 7.27 -26.07
N GLY A 567 -8.29 6.95 -27.36
CA GLY A 567 -7.36 7.44 -28.37
C GLY A 567 -6.07 6.62 -28.44
N PHE A 568 -5.20 7.01 -29.37
CA PHE A 568 -3.98 6.28 -29.68
C PHE A 568 -2.86 6.50 -28.65
N ARG A 569 -1.80 5.71 -28.76
CA ARG A 569 -0.52 5.92 -28.06
C ARG A 569 0.61 5.97 -29.05
N GLU A 570 1.69 6.62 -28.67
CA GLU A 570 2.94 6.57 -29.44
C GLU A 570 3.44 5.13 -29.54
N ALA A 571 3.99 4.78 -30.69
CA ALA A 571 4.57 3.46 -30.90
C ALA A 571 5.83 3.26 -30.05
N ARG A 572 6.04 2.01 -29.60
CA ARG A 572 7.24 1.62 -28.86
C ARG A 572 8.51 1.74 -29.71
N VAL A 573 8.43 1.29 -30.97
CA VAL A 573 9.58 1.26 -31.88
C VAL A 573 9.41 2.35 -32.93
N ASN A 574 10.27 3.36 -32.85
CA ASN A 574 10.12 4.61 -33.59
C ASN A 574 11.03 4.68 -34.82
N VAL A 575 10.96 3.66 -35.70
CA VAL A 575 11.80 3.55 -36.91
C VAL A 575 11.67 4.78 -37.82
N TYR A 576 10.49 5.39 -37.89
CA TYR A 576 10.26 6.62 -38.64
C TYR A 576 9.81 7.76 -37.74
N GLY A 577 10.30 7.83 -36.49
CA GLY A 577 10.01 8.88 -35.50
C GLY A 577 8.95 8.53 -34.46
N ALA A 578 8.87 9.32 -33.39
CA ALA A 578 7.86 9.16 -32.34
C ALA A 578 6.46 9.51 -32.87
N GLY A 579 5.48 8.66 -32.56
CA GLY A 579 4.09 8.86 -32.97
C GLY A 579 3.35 7.57 -33.30
N VAL A 580 2.13 7.74 -33.80
CA VAL A 580 1.24 6.66 -34.24
C VAL A 580 1.46 6.37 -35.72
N TYR A 581 1.72 5.11 -36.06
CA TYR A 581 1.89 4.66 -37.44
C TYR A 581 0.55 4.28 -38.08
N CYS A 582 0.28 4.79 -39.28
CA CYS A 582 -0.86 4.38 -40.10
C CYS A 582 -0.49 4.41 -41.59
N SER A 583 -1.35 3.85 -42.44
CA SER A 583 -1.13 3.78 -43.89
C SER A 583 -2.38 4.16 -44.66
N PRO A 584 -2.31 4.96 -45.73
CA PRO A 584 -3.43 5.16 -46.66
C PRO A 584 -3.70 3.93 -47.53
N ASP A 585 -2.76 2.99 -47.61
CA ASP A 585 -2.87 1.74 -48.36
C ASP A 585 -3.17 0.57 -47.38
N PRO A 586 -4.30 -0.13 -47.53
CA PRO A 586 -4.70 -1.21 -46.62
C PRO A 586 -3.79 -2.44 -46.72
N THR A 587 -3.06 -2.62 -47.83
CA THR A 587 -2.17 -3.77 -48.03
C THR A 587 -0.91 -3.73 -47.16
N PHE A 588 -0.52 -2.53 -46.71
CA PHE A 588 0.67 -2.38 -45.87
C PHE A 588 0.44 -2.97 -44.46
N PRO A 589 -0.61 -2.59 -43.70
CA PRO A 589 -0.90 -3.23 -42.42
C PRO A 589 -1.13 -4.74 -42.52
N VAL A 590 -1.80 -5.22 -43.57
CA VAL A 590 -2.08 -6.66 -43.79
C VAL A 590 -0.83 -7.53 -43.68
N LYS A 591 0.29 -7.09 -44.26
CA LYS A 591 1.50 -7.91 -44.40
C LYS A 591 2.20 -8.18 -43.06
N GLU A 592 2.14 -7.23 -42.14
CA GLU A 592 3.07 -7.20 -41.01
C GLU A 592 2.44 -6.75 -39.68
N TYR A 593 1.22 -6.23 -39.71
CA TYR A 593 0.60 -5.49 -38.60
C TYR A 593 -0.87 -5.88 -38.36
N VAL A 594 -1.35 -7.01 -38.89
CA VAL A 594 -2.72 -7.49 -38.65
C VAL A 594 -2.71 -8.91 -38.10
N GLY A 595 -3.39 -9.10 -36.96
CA GLY A 595 -3.59 -10.41 -36.34
C GLY A 595 -4.70 -11.22 -37.02
N THR A 596 -4.73 -12.53 -36.78
CA THR A 596 -5.72 -13.44 -37.35
C THR A 596 -6.42 -14.29 -36.29
N VAL A 597 -7.71 -14.53 -36.46
CA VAL A 597 -8.56 -15.39 -35.59
C VAL A 597 -9.08 -16.55 -36.40
N GLN A 598 -9.07 -17.74 -35.81
CA GLN A 598 -9.73 -18.90 -36.40
C GLN A 598 -11.03 -19.19 -35.66
N LEU A 599 -12.12 -19.35 -36.41
CA LEU A 599 -13.45 -19.69 -35.88
C LEU A 599 -13.93 -20.99 -36.51
N GLN A 600 -14.63 -21.80 -35.71
CA GLN A 600 -15.52 -22.81 -36.28
C GLN A 600 -16.81 -22.12 -36.68
N THR A 601 -17.17 -22.21 -37.97
CA THR A 601 -18.35 -21.56 -38.54
C THR A 601 -19.30 -22.60 -39.11
N GLN A 602 -20.51 -22.18 -39.48
CA GLN A 602 -21.48 -23.03 -40.16
C GLN A 602 -20.94 -23.59 -41.50
N GLN A 603 -19.94 -22.93 -42.09
CA GLN A 603 -19.27 -23.32 -43.32
C GLN A 603 -17.92 -24.03 -43.07
N GLY A 604 -17.65 -24.44 -41.83
CA GLY A 604 -16.39 -25.05 -41.41
C GLY A 604 -15.39 -24.06 -40.80
N PRO A 605 -14.14 -24.47 -40.58
CA PRO A 605 -13.12 -23.61 -39.99
C PRO A 605 -12.75 -22.46 -40.94
N LYS A 606 -12.92 -21.22 -40.51
CA LYS A 606 -12.54 -20.02 -41.25
C LYS A 606 -11.57 -19.17 -40.47
N LYS A 607 -10.75 -18.41 -41.19
CA LYS A 607 -9.76 -17.50 -40.60
C LYS A 607 -10.13 -16.05 -40.95
N PHE A 608 -10.00 -15.15 -39.98
CA PHE A 608 -10.39 -13.76 -40.10
C PHE A 608 -9.24 -12.84 -39.71
N MET A 609 -9.02 -11.78 -40.47
CA MET A 609 -8.13 -10.67 -40.16
C MET A 609 -8.93 -9.48 -39.62
N CYS A 610 -8.32 -8.70 -38.72
CA CYS A 610 -8.94 -7.51 -38.12
C CYS A 610 -7.99 -6.30 -38.12
N MET A 611 -8.46 -5.13 -38.56
CA MET A 611 -7.72 -3.87 -38.45
C MET A 611 -8.64 -2.67 -38.21
N LEU A 612 -8.07 -1.52 -37.84
CA LEU A 612 -8.83 -0.30 -37.63
C LEU A 612 -8.85 0.57 -38.88
N GLN A 613 -10.00 1.20 -39.12
CA GLN A 613 -10.12 2.31 -40.04
C GLN A 613 -10.07 3.65 -39.31
N VAL A 614 -9.17 4.52 -39.74
CA VAL A 614 -8.77 5.72 -38.99
C VAL A 614 -8.83 6.97 -39.86
N ALA A 615 -9.15 8.09 -39.23
CA ALA A 615 -9.09 9.43 -39.79
C ALA A 615 -7.89 10.16 -39.17
N VAL A 616 -7.13 10.89 -39.98
CA VAL A 616 -5.89 11.55 -39.56
C VAL A 616 -5.98 13.04 -39.83
N ASN A 617 -5.70 13.86 -38.81
CA ASN A 617 -5.67 15.31 -38.91
C ASN A 617 -4.59 15.72 -39.93
N PRO A 618 -4.96 16.44 -40.99
CA PRO A 618 -4.02 16.93 -41.99
C PRO A 618 -2.87 17.78 -41.44
N ASP A 619 -3.09 18.50 -40.34
CA ASP A 619 -2.08 19.37 -39.72
C ASP A 619 -1.22 18.64 -38.69
N GLY A 620 -1.64 17.45 -38.26
CA GLY A 620 -0.98 16.62 -37.25
C GLY A 620 -0.21 15.42 -37.81
N VAL A 621 -0.10 15.28 -39.13
CA VAL A 621 0.54 14.13 -39.78
C VAL A 621 1.89 14.49 -40.40
N ARG A 622 2.85 13.58 -40.25
CA ARG A 622 4.15 13.59 -40.91
C ARG A 622 4.23 12.45 -41.91
N PHE A 623 4.53 12.79 -43.17
CA PHE A 623 4.75 11.81 -44.23
C PHE A 623 6.19 11.29 -44.18
N THR A 624 6.36 9.98 -44.24
CA THR A 624 7.70 9.36 -44.24
C THR A 624 8.25 9.22 -45.66
N THR A 625 9.55 8.95 -45.77
CA THR A 625 10.21 8.64 -47.05
C THR A 625 9.86 7.24 -47.57
N ALA A 626 9.37 6.35 -46.71
CA ALA A 626 8.84 5.05 -47.11
C ALA A 626 7.45 5.25 -47.74
N PRO A 627 7.20 4.74 -48.97
CA PRO A 627 5.89 4.88 -49.59
C PRO A 627 4.84 4.21 -48.69
N LYS A 628 3.75 4.95 -48.41
CA LYS A 628 2.54 4.46 -47.72
C LYS A 628 2.63 4.35 -46.18
N ILE A 629 3.60 5.00 -45.52
CA ILE A 629 3.60 5.10 -44.05
C ILE A 629 3.45 6.56 -43.62
N TRP A 630 2.48 6.81 -42.76
CA TRP A 630 2.23 8.09 -42.09
C TRP A 630 2.52 7.97 -40.60
N VAL A 631 3.09 9.04 -40.02
CA VAL A 631 3.37 9.15 -38.59
C VAL A 631 2.57 10.31 -38.03
N VAL A 632 1.80 10.05 -36.99
CA VAL A 632 1.00 11.07 -36.28
C VAL A 632 1.64 11.29 -34.91
N PRO A 633 2.45 12.35 -34.71
CA PRO A 633 3.21 12.53 -33.47
C PRO A 633 2.32 12.67 -32.24
N ASN A 634 1.21 13.40 -32.36
CA ASN A 634 0.26 13.60 -31.28
C ASN A 634 -0.93 12.66 -31.43
N PRO A 635 -1.19 11.75 -30.47
CA PRO A 635 -2.29 10.79 -30.58
C PRO A 635 -3.71 11.39 -30.68
N LYS A 636 -3.89 12.68 -30.34
CA LYS A 636 -5.17 13.38 -30.53
C LYS A 636 -5.50 13.67 -32.01
N ASP A 637 -4.48 13.65 -32.86
CA ASP A 637 -4.58 13.96 -34.29
C ASP A 637 -4.92 12.73 -35.14
N ILE A 638 -5.35 11.64 -34.52
CA ILE A 638 -5.82 10.43 -35.19
C ILE A 638 -7.02 9.85 -34.45
N ARG A 639 -8.08 9.50 -35.21
CA ARG A 639 -9.37 9.06 -34.68
C ARG A 639 -9.83 7.78 -35.36
N THR A 640 -10.30 6.81 -34.60
CA THR A 640 -10.85 5.56 -35.15
C THR A 640 -12.35 5.68 -35.36
N TYR A 641 -12.84 5.23 -36.50
CA TYR A 641 -14.27 5.30 -36.85
C TYR A 641 -14.84 3.99 -37.40
N GLY A 642 -14.04 2.93 -37.53
CA GLY A 642 -14.52 1.62 -37.94
C GLY A 642 -13.56 0.49 -37.61
N ILE A 643 -14.12 -0.70 -37.43
CA ILE A 643 -13.38 -1.97 -37.36
C ILE A 643 -13.57 -2.69 -38.70
N LEU A 644 -12.46 -3.10 -39.32
CA LEU A 644 -12.45 -3.83 -40.58
C LEU A 644 -12.17 -5.30 -40.30
N ILE A 645 -13.02 -6.18 -40.85
CA ILE A 645 -12.88 -7.63 -40.79
C ILE A 645 -12.83 -8.21 -42.20
N LYS A 646 -11.96 -9.19 -42.42
CA LYS A 646 -11.82 -9.90 -43.69
C LYS A 646 -11.60 -11.39 -43.45
N GLU A 647 -12.34 -12.22 -44.16
CA GLU A 647 -12.05 -13.66 -44.27
C GLU A 647 -10.79 -13.88 -45.12
N VAL A 648 -9.90 -14.79 -44.69
CA VAL A 648 -8.61 -15.09 -45.34
C VAL A 648 -8.35 -16.55 -45.58
#